data_AF-A0A9D0DG52-F1
#
_entry.id   AF-A0A9D0DG52-F1
#
_cell.length_a   1.000
_cell.length_b   1.000
_cell.length_c   1.000
_cell.angle_alpha   90.00
_cell.angle_beta   90.00
_cell.angle_gamma   90.00
#
_symmetry.space_group_name_H-M   'P 1'
#
loop_
_entity.id
_entity.type
_entity.pdbx_description
1 polymer ?
#
loop_
_entity_poly.entity_id
_entity_poly.type
_entity_poly.pdbx_seq_one_letter_code
_entity_poly.pdbx_strand_id
1 'polypeptide(L)'
;VYPGIRRKVHQAIREERFPRHVYFIIPSYNEEPWVSVETFFSIMSELGQLPCDATLVVATGSEQDDSVITATHQSHPARYKVNLILQRQGHGKRIAMGHSLRAVARHYNQHNFDDEHSVTLFMDGDSYLEPDLLKKTLPLFALYPKLGAVTTNELAYIRTNSHWYKDWFNLKFGQRHILFQSHSLSRKVLTLTGRFSLFRTSIVVQEDFISRIENDILTHPFHGKFRFLMGDDKSSWFNVLKDGWDMLYIPDVICYSLESRNADFLSLSTSLPYRWYGNTLRNNARALALGRKKTGLFIWLCILDQRISMWTSLVGITGALTLALFRDLVYFPIFIAWVLIVRTIQMFVIAYNGHPVSMLTIPLMLYNQWVGAIIKIRAFFHLADQKWSKGGETQDSSSNVVPVPHRLARWMPKYLMIMSYAVFILALLFSEQVVMLPDVQAGMPVGVRKFTVVVKAEQYGVVPDDGLDDSRALNELLATAPAHSVIQLPAGVLDIRTPLVINRSLVTMRGAGRGTTILKARLQGKDKAVLAIEGLRGKKIAMPAEDIRPGQSVAEVQLPEVIAGDQSVLLLRRPNDQQFCTAIGSKRWCEKYPYIRQTLIPFRRAAGNELRFDRQFFFSFPKDSTEIFLPRLVHDVLITDLTITLDIPGHSIDEVRYDYENRFPDEEVDLLLLQWVRHCRVENVALLQAGRHALVMENALQCSARGLVVDGAWNKGKKGNGYVRLARAYDCLLAAGKVRNIRHITLQWSSAWNTIEDIDSGVDINIHGGYPHHNLIRRIRFHLPPEHRWKPITRAPDDASWAPPNGPQNRVEQIQILP
;
A
#
# COMPACT_ATOMS: atom_id res chain seq x y z
N VAL A 1 -26.10 8.70 20.45
CA VAL A 1 -25.47 8.56 21.79
C VAL A 1 -25.58 9.85 22.60
N TYR A 2 -25.00 10.97 22.15
CA TYR A 2 -24.97 12.21 22.93
C TYR A 2 -26.35 12.76 23.36
N PRO A 3 -27.39 12.82 22.50
CA PRO A 3 -28.73 13.25 22.94
C PRO A 3 -29.32 12.41 24.08
N GLY A 4 -28.87 11.16 24.25
CA GLY A 4 -29.23 10.33 25.40
C GLY A 4 -28.49 10.74 26.67
N ILE A 5 -27.18 11.05 26.58
CA ILE A 5 -26.37 11.58 27.69
C ILE A 5 -26.96 12.92 28.17
N ARG A 6 -27.23 13.85 27.24
CA ARG A 6 -27.84 15.14 27.54
C ARG A 6 -29.18 15.01 28.26
N ARG A 7 -30.07 14.11 27.80
CA ARG A 7 -31.35 13.84 28.48
C ARG A 7 -31.16 13.32 29.89
N LYS A 8 -30.21 12.40 30.11
CA LYS A 8 -29.89 11.89 31.46
C LYS A 8 -29.36 12.98 32.37
N VAL A 9 -28.48 13.85 31.86
CA VAL A 9 -27.99 15.01 32.63
C VAL A 9 -29.16 15.91 33.00
N HIS A 10 -30.00 16.31 32.06
CA HIS A 10 -31.18 17.14 32.32
C HIS A 10 -32.12 16.54 33.38
N GLN A 11 -32.37 15.23 33.34
CA GLN A 11 -33.17 14.53 34.36
C GLN A 11 -32.46 14.44 35.72
N ALA A 12 -31.13 14.52 35.72
CA ALA A 12 -30.27 14.41 36.89
C ALA A 12 -29.87 15.75 37.51
N ILE A 13 -30.34 16.90 36.98
CA ILE A 13 -30.19 18.22 37.61
C ILE A 13 -31.10 18.25 38.85
N ARG A 14 -30.68 17.56 39.90
CA ARG A 14 -31.20 17.58 41.26
C ARG A 14 -30.01 17.89 42.16
N GLU A 15 -30.21 18.66 43.23
CA GLU A 15 -29.12 19.13 44.11
C GLU A 15 -28.20 17.99 44.58
N GLU A 16 -28.78 16.82 44.88
CA GLU A 16 -28.07 15.61 45.34
C GLU A 16 -27.02 15.03 44.37
N ARG A 17 -27.01 15.46 43.10
CA ARG A 17 -26.08 14.92 42.09
C ARG A 17 -25.01 15.91 41.65
N PHE A 18 -24.97 17.09 42.25
CA PHE A 18 -23.85 18.01 42.14
C PHE A 18 -22.78 17.67 43.18
N PRO A 19 -21.48 17.88 42.87
CA PRO A 19 -20.46 17.83 43.90
C PRO A 19 -20.76 18.88 44.98
N ARG A 20 -20.45 18.56 46.23
CA ARG A 20 -20.51 19.54 47.32
C ARG A 20 -19.45 20.61 47.12
N HIS A 21 -18.27 20.20 46.63
CA HIS A 21 -17.14 21.11 46.42
C HIS A 21 -16.41 20.86 45.11
N VAL A 22 -16.04 21.95 44.44
CA VAL A 22 -15.22 21.93 43.23
C VAL A 22 -13.93 22.72 43.40
N TYR A 23 -12.88 22.29 42.72
CA TYR A 23 -11.59 22.97 42.73
C TYR A 23 -11.28 23.50 41.34
N PHE A 24 -10.69 24.67 41.25
CA PHE A 24 -10.16 25.21 39.99
C PHE A 24 -8.65 25.38 40.13
N ILE A 25 -7.94 24.99 39.07
CA ILE A 25 -6.51 25.20 38.92
C ILE A 25 -6.31 26.06 37.69
N ILE A 26 -5.94 27.32 37.93
CA ILE A 26 -5.93 28.37 36.91
C ILE A 26 -4.53 28.98 36.80
N PRO A 27 -3.66 28.48 35.90
CA PRO A 27 -2.46 29.20 35.53
C PRO A 27 -2.81 30.47 34.74
N SER A 28 -2.37 31.63 35.23
CA SER A 28 -2.52 32.92 34.58
C SER A 28 -1.16 33.62 34.51
N TYR A 29 -0.79 34.11 33.33
CA TYR A 29 0.49 34.78 33.12
C TYR A 29 0.35 35.95 32.15
N ASN A 30 0.45 37.16 32.71
CA ASN A 30 0.43 38.43 31.98
C ASN A 30 -0.77 38.48 31.01
N GLU A 31 -1.97 38.24 31.53
CA GLU A 31 -3.19 38.38 30.73
C GLU A 31 -3.62 39.84 30.67
N GLU A 32 -4.28 40.24 29.58
CA GLU A 32 -4.86 41.59 29.52
C GLU A 32 -5.95 41.74 30.59
N PRO A 33 -6.07 42.89 31.27
CA PRO A 33 -7.00 43.04 32.39
C PRO A 33 -8.44 42.64 32.06
N TRP A 34 -8.95 42.97 30.88
CA TRP A 34 -10.30 42.61 30.46
C TRP A 34 -10.48 41.09 30.28
N VAL A 35 -9.44 40.37 29.85
CA VAL A 35 -9.46 38.90 29.71
C VAL A 35 -9.61 38.24 31.08
N SER A 36 -8.83 38.71 32.06
CA SER A 36 -8.93 38.24 33.44
C SER A 36 -10.31 38.55 34.03
N VAL A 37 -10.82 39.78 33.85
CA VAL A 37 -12.17 40.15 34.32
C VAL A 37 -13.23 39.19 33.77
N GLU A 38 -13.31 39.03 32.44
CA GLU A 38 -14.31 38.16 31.80
C GLU A 38 -14.18 36.69 32.21
N THR A 39 -12.95 36.18 32.29
CA THR A 39 -12.66 34.81 32.70
C THR A 39 -13.18 34.54 34.11
N PHE A 40 -12.76 35.34 35.09
CA PHE A 40 -13.15 35.12 36.48
C PHE A 40 -14.62 35.45 36.73
N PHE A 41 -15.17 36.46 36.07
CA PHE A 41 -16.59 36.79 36.17
C PHE A 41 -17.47 35.64 35.65
N SER A 42 -17.08 34.99 34.54
CA SER A 42 -17.81 33.83 34.01
C SER A 42 -17.80 32.63 34.96
N ILE A 43 -16.65 32.33 35.59
CA ILE A 43 -16.53 31.26 36.58
C ILE A 43 -17.44 31.54 37.79
N MET A 44 -17.37 32.77 38.32
CA MET A 44 -18.17 33.19 39.47
C MET A 44 -19.68 33.17 39.18
N SER A 45 -20.08 33.54 37.95
CA SER A 45 -21.47 33.54 37.49
C SER A 45 -22.04 32.12 37.41
N GLU A 46 -21.26 31.16 36.91
CA GLU A 46 -21.65 29.75 36.87
C GLU A 46 -21.77 29.17 38.28
N LEU A 47 -20.77 29.42 39.14
CA LEU A 47 -20.77 28.93 40.52
C LEU A 47 -21.90 29.51 41.38
N GLY A 48 -22.27 30.77 41.14
CA GLY A 48 -23.38 31.42 41.84
C GLY A 48 -24.75 30.76 41.62
N GLN A 49 -24.91 30.02 40.52
CA GLN A 49 -26.16 29.33 40.17
C GLN A 49 -26.21 27.88 40.64
N LEU A 50 -25.10 27.35 41.18
CA LEU A 50 -24.95 25.95 41.54
C LEU A 50 -24.91 25.78 43.07
N PRO A 51 -25.33 24.62 43.60
CA PRO A 51 -25.28 24.36 45.03
C PRO A 51 -23.85 24.21 45.58
N CYS A 52 -22.86 24.04 44.70
CA CYS A 52 -21.47 23.73 45.06
C CYS A 52 -20.73 24.92 45.69
N ASP A 53 -19.86 24.64 46.66
CA ASP A 53 -18.79 25.55 47.08
C ASP A 53 -17.55 25.33 46.20
N ALA A 54 -16.68 26.35 46.12
CA ALA A 54 -15.51 26.29 45.25
C ALA A 54 -14.23 26.82 45.88
N THR A 55 -13.10 26.25 45.47
CA THR A 55 -11.77 26.83 45.73
C THR A 55 -11.05 27.07 44.41
N LEU A 56 -10.71 28.33 44.16
CA LEU A 56 -9.96 28.76 42.99
C LEU A 56 -8.49 28.93 43.39
N VAL A 57 -7.64 27.99 42.98
CA VAL A 57 -6.19 28.11 43.10
C VAL A 57 -5.65 28.72 41.82
N VAL A 58 -5.32 30.01 41.87
CA VAL A 58 -4.85 30.76 40.73
C VAL A 58 -3.35 30.94 40.83
N ALA A 59 -2.63 30.32 39.90
CA ALA A 59 -1.19 30.44 39.82
C ALA A 59 -0.83 31.63 38.90
N THR A 60 -0.58 32.79 39.50
CA THR A 60 -0.33 34.04 38.80
C THR A 60 1.15 34.27 38.50
N GLY A 61 1.42 34.97 37.40
CA GLY A 61 2.76 35.41 37.00
C GLY A 61 3.11 36.83 37.45
N SER A 62 2.11 37.70 37.68
CA SER A 62 2.32 39.14 37.88
C SER A 62 1.43 39.74 38.98
N GLU A 63 1.86 40.88 39.53
CA GLU A 63 1.08 41.65 40.53
C GLU A 63 -0.17 42.25 39.90
N GLN A 64 -0.07 42.61 38.63
CA GLN A 64 -1.20 43.10 37.87
C GLN A 64 -2.30 42.02 37.80
N ASP A 65 -1.96 40.77 37.46
CA ASP A 65 -2.93 39.67 37.45
C ASP A 65 -3.58 39.50 38.83
N ASP A 66 -2.80 39.48 39.91
CA ASP A 66 -3.32 39.35 41.29
C ASP A 66 -4.32 40.47 41.64
N SER A 67 -3.99 41.72 41.29
CA SER A 67 -4.83 42.87 41.59
C SER A 67 -6.18 42.82 40.86
N VAL A 68 -6.16 42.50 39.56
CA VAL A 68 -7.36 42.45 38.72
C VAL A 68 -8.27 41.29 39.13
N ILE A 69 -7.68 40.12 39.41
CA ILE A 69 -8.43 38.93 39.81
C ILE A 69 -9.07 39.13 41.19
N THR A 70 -8.34 39.73 42.13
CA THR A 70 -8.87 40.05 43.47
C THR A 70 -10.04 41.04 43.37
N ALA A 71 -9.88 42.12 42.59
CA ALA A 71 -10.95 43.10 42.41
C ALA A 71 -12.20 42.48 41.75
N THR A 72 -12.00 41.60 40.77
CA THR A 72 -13.09 40.88 40.09
C THR A 72 -13.83 39.95 41.07
N HIS A 73 -13.10 39.17 41.87
CA HIS A 73 -13.69 38.31 42.91
C HIS A 73 -14.48 39.13 43.94
N GLN A 74 -13.90 40.22 44.44
CA GLN A 74 -14.53 41.05 45.48
C GLN A 74 -15.81 41.74 45.02
N SER A 75 -15.90 42.07 43.74
CA SER A 75 -17.06 42.75 43.13
C SER A 75 -18.22 41.82 42.77
N HIS A 76 -18.00 40.50 42.70
CA HIS A 76 -19.04 39.56 42.30
C HIS A 76 -19.87 39.05 43.51
N PRO A 77 -21.22 38.98 43.42
CA PRO A 77 -22.07 38.52 44.53
C PRO A 77 -21.76 37.11 45.04
N ALA A 78 -21.35 36.20 44.14
CA ALA A 78 -21.00 34.82 44.47
C ALA A 78 -19.67 34.65 45.25
N ARG A 79 -18.96 35.75 45.60
CA ARG A 79 -17.68 35.71 46.33
C ARG A 79 -17.68 34.86 47.59
N TYR A 80 -18.80 34.79 48.29
CA TYR A 80 -18.91 34.04 49.55
C TYR A 80 -18.90 32.52 49.36
N LYS A 81 -19.21 32.02 48.17
CA LYS A 81 -19.13 30.60 47.81
C LYS A 81 -17.74 30.18 47.32
N VAL A 82 -16.86 31.15 47.11
CA VAL A 82 -15.61 30.94 46.38
C VAL A 82 -14.42 31.38 47.22
N ASN A 83 -13.64 30.39 47.67
CA ASN A 83 -12.35 30.62 48.30
C ASN A 83 -11.29 30.87 47.22
N LEU A 84 -10.80 32.11 47.11
CA LEU A 84 -9.75 32.50 46.16
C LEU A 84 -8.38 32.37 46.83
N ILE A 85 -7.51 31.55 46.23
CA ILE A 85 -6.12 31.36 46.65
C ILE A 85 -5.22 31.82 45.52
N LEU A 86 -4.52 32.94 45.72
CA LEU A 86 -3.50 33.42 44.79
C LEU A 86 -2.15 32.79 45.14
N GLN A 87 -1.52 32.18 44.14
CA GLN A 87 -0.25 31.48 44.27
C GLN A 87 0.75 32.05 43.27
N ARG A 88 1.47 33.10 43.66
CA ARG A 88 2.50 33.69 42.81
C ARG A 88 3.59 32.66 42.48
N GLN A 89 3.94 32.52 41.21
CA GLN A 89 4.95 31.56 40.77
C GLN A 89 5.88 32.11 39.67
N GLY A 90 7.19 31.88 39.81
CA GLY A 90 8.22 32.28 38.84
C GLY A 90 8.88 31.12 38.08
N HIS A 91 8.69 29.87 38.51
CA HIS A 91 9.41 28.71 37.96
C HIS A 91 8.66 27.96 36.82
N GLY A 92 7.73 28.65 36.15
CA GLY A 92 7.02 28.14 34.96
C GLY A 92 5.73 27.34 35.24
N LYS A 93 4.90 27.19 34.19
CA LYS A 93 3.51 26.69 34.27
C LYS A 93 3.39 25.34 35.00
N ARG A 94 4.25 24.37 34.69
CA ARG A 94 4.14 22.99 35.21
C ARG A 94 4.38 22.90 36.72
N ILE A 95 5.36 23.63 37.23
CA ILE A 95 5.64 23.72 38.67
C ILE A 95 4.49 24.46 39.37
N ALA A 96 4.00 25.53 38.74
CA ALA A 96 2.85 26.30 39.24
C ALA A 96 1.62 25.41 39.45
N MET A 97 1.24 24.64 38.43
CA MET A 97 0.12 23.70 38.49
C MET A 97 0.35 22.56 39.49
N GLY A 98 1.58 22.07 39.60
CA GLY A 98 1.96 21.07 40.60
C GLY A 98 1.73 21.53 42.03
N HIS A 99 2.25 22.71 42.37
CA HIS A 99 2.02 23.32 43.68
C HIS A 99 0.53 23.55 43.96
N SER A 100 -0.23 23.97 42.95
CA SER A 100 -1.68 24.15 43.06
C SER A 100 -2.39 22.82 43.32
N LEU A 101 -2.00 21.75 42.62
CA LEU A 101 -2.50 20.40 42.87
C LEU A 101 -2.15 19.90 44.27
N ARG A 102 -0.97 20.22 44.79
CA ARG A 102 -0.59 19.88 46.17
C ARG A 102 -1.42 20.64 47.20
N ALA A 103 -1.78 21.89 46.93
CA ALA A 103 -2.71 22.64 47.77
C ALA A 103 -4.10 21.99 47.77
N VAL A 104 -4.62 21.62 46.58
CA VAL A 104 -5.88 20.89 46.44
C VAL A 104 -5.82 19.54 47.20
N ALA A 105 -4.74 18.77 47.03
CA ALA A 105 -4.57 17.49 47.70
C ALA A 105 -4.53 17.61 49.23
N ARG A 106 -3.86 18.63 49.77
CA ARG A 106 -3.88 18.91 51.22
C ARG A 106 -5.29 19.22 51.70
N HIS A 107 -6.00 20.11 51.00
CA HIS A 107 -7.35 20.51 51.40
C HIS A 107 -8.34 19.33 51.33
N TYR A 108 -8.31 18.57 50.24
CA TYR A 108 -9.17 17.40 50.00
C TYR A 108 -8.95 16.31 51.05
N ASN A 109 -7.69 16.04 51.42
CA ASN A 109 -7.36 14.99 52.39
C ASN A 109 -7.53 15.43 53.85
N GLN A 110 -7.41 16.73 54.18
CA GLN A 110 -7.48 17.22 55.56
C GLN A 110 -8.89 17.16 56.18
N HIS A 111 -9.93 17.30 55.37
CA HIS A 111 -11.29 17.51 55.87
C HIS A 111 -12.11 16.22 56.04
N ASN A 112 -11.52 15.02 55.89
CA ASN A 112 -12.28 13.77 55.67
C ASN A 112 -13.40 14.00 54.64
N PHE A 113 -13.04 14.68 53.54
CA PHE A 113 -13.98 15.19 52.57
C PHE A 113 -14.57 14.01 51.78
N ASP A 114 -15.66 13.42 52.28
CA ASP A 114 -16.38 12.29 51.66
C ASP A 114 -17.29 12.78 50.53
N ASP A 115 -16.66 13.39 49.52
CA ASP A 115 -17.30 13.75 48.26
C ASP A 115 -16.59 13.00 47.13
N GLU A 116 -17.04 11.76 46.90
CA GLU A 116 -16.58 10.93 45.78
C GLU A 116 -16.86 11.55 44.41
N HIS A 117 -17.75 12.54 44.35
CA HIS A 117 -18.15 13.25 43.14
C HIS A 117 -17.41 14.57 42.95
N SER A 118 -16.54 14.97 43.89
CA SER A 118 -15.75 16.20 43.79
C SER A 118 -14.94 16.24 42.50
N VAL A 119 -14.91 17.44 41.89
CA VAL A 119 -14.33 17.68 40.57
C VAL A 119 -13.29 18.79 40.65
N THR A 120 -12.15 18.57 40.02
CA THR A 120 -11.11 19.58 39.82
C THR A 120 -11.06 19.99 38.35
N LEU A 121 -11.23 21.28 38.11
CA LEU A 121 -11.25 21.91 36.81
C LEU A 121 -9.87 22.50 36.49
N PHE A 122 -9.36 22.15 35.32
CA PHE A 122 -8.10 22.65 34.78
C PHE A 122 -8.46 23.65 33.69
N MET A 123 -8.04 24.90 33.86
CA MET A 123 -8.49 25.99 33.01
C MET A 123 -7.41 27.04 32.84
N ASP A 124 -7.13 27.49 31.62
CA ASP A 124 -6.18 28.59 31.40
C ASP A 124 -6.84 29.94 31.78
N GLY A 125 -6.06 30.92 32.25
CA GLY A 125 -6.54 32.24 32.67
C GLY A 125 -7.12 33.14 31.57
N ASP A 126 -7.25 32.62 30.35
CA ASP A 126 -7.80 33.28 29.17
C ASP A 126 -9.08 32.58 28.64
N SER A 127 -9.74 31.81 29.48
CA SER A 127 -10.88 30.97 29.11
C SER A 127 -12.19 31.50 29.71
N TYR A 128 -13.25 31.60 28.91
CA TYR A 128 -14.56 32.08 29.32
C TYR A 128 -15.58 30.93 29.25
N LEU A 129 -16.36 30.76 30.32
CA LEU A 129 -17.38 29.72 30.42
C LEU A 129 -18.73 30.24 29.92
N GLU A 130 -19.32 29.54 28.95
CA GLU A 130 -20.70 29.83 28.52
C GLU A 130 -21.72 29.50 29.63
N PRO A 131 -22.87 30.20 29.72
CA PRO A 131 -23.92 29.88 30.67
C PRO A 131 -24.36 28.40 30.68
N ASP A 132 -24.63 27.89 31.87
CA ASP A 132 -24.95 26.50 32.22
C ASP A 132 -23.86 25.47 31.88
N LEU A 133 -22.63 25.88 31.52
CA LEU A 133 -21.54 24.96 31.20
C LEU A 133 -21.23 24.00 32.36
N LEU A 134 -21.09 24.50 33.59
CA LEU A 134 -20.84 23.66 34.77
C LEU A 134 -22.06 22.81 35.11
N LYS A 135 -23.26 23.40 34.99
CA LYS A 135 -24.54 22.70 35.19
C LYS A 135 -24.72 21.50 34.26
N LYS A 136 -24.26 21.61 33.01
CA LYS A 136 -24.33 20.55 31.99
C LYS A 136 -23.22 19.50 32.13
N THR A 137 -22.14 19.78 32.88
CA THR A 137 -20.95 18.92 32.92
C THR A 137 -20.72 18.23 34.27
N LEU A 138 -20.93 18.92 35.40
CA LEU A 138 -20.67 18.36 36.73
C LEU A 138 -21.51 17.09 37.05
N PRO A 139 -22.82 17.03 36.75
CA PRO A 139 -23.63 15.83 37.05
C PRO A 139 -23.16 14.55 36.34
N LEU A 140 -22.33 14.68 35.30
CA LEU A 140 -21.77 13.52 34.60
C LEU A 140 -20.91 12.64 35.52
N PHE A 141 -20.21 13.22 36.49
CA PHE A 141 -19.32 12.47 37.38
C PHE A 141 -20.09 11.62 38.41
N ALA A 142 -21.30 12.03 38.77
CA ALA A 142 -22.24 11.23 39.56
C ALA A 142 -22.94 10.17 38.69
N LEU A 143 -23.33 10.52 37.45
CA LEU A 143 -24.01 9.61 36.53
C LEU A 143 -23.13 8.47 36.02
N TYR A 144 -21.83 8.69 35.89
CA TYR A 144 -20.88 7.74 35.33
C TYR A 144 -19.71 7.54 36.30
N PRO A 145 -19.77 6.53 37.19
CA PRO A 145 -18.72 6.30 38.19
C PRO A 145 -17.33 6.08 37.61
N LYS A 146 -17.24 5.47 36.41
CA LYS A 146 -15.97 5.23 35.70
C LYS A 146 -15.47 6.45 34.90
N LEU A 147 -16.18 7.57 34.93
CA LEU A 147 -15.74 8.80 34.25
C LEU A 147 -14.63 9.45 35.06
N GLY A 148 -13.45 9.58 34.45
CA GLY A 148 -12.30 10.24 35.05
C GLY A 148 -12.13 11.69 34.60
N ALA A 149 -12.51 12.02 33.36
CA ALA A 149 -12.41 13.38 32.86
C ALA A 149 -13.43 13.74 31.77
N VAL A 150 -13.72 15.04 31.66
CA VAL A 150 -14.60 15.63 30.65
C VAL A 150 -13.91 16.84 30.03
N THR A 151 -14.04 16.99 28.72
CA THR A 151 -13.64 18.20 27.99
C THR A 151 -14.78 18.63 27.06
N THR A 152 -14.81 19.88 26.65
CA THR A 152 -15.97 20.49 25.97
C THR A 152 -15.59 21.07 24.62
N ASN A 153 -16.59 21.50 23.84
CA ASN A 153 -16.31 22.26 22.64
C ASN A 153 -15.59 23.57 22.99
N GLU A 154 -14.75 24.04 22.07
CA GLU A 154 -14.08 25.33 22.24
C GLU A 154 -14.20 26.14 20.97
N LEU A 155 -14.39 27.44 21.17
CA LEU A 155 -14.31 28.47 20.15
C LEU A 155 -13.30 29.51 20.61
N ALA A 156 -12.74 30.29 19.69
CA ALA A 156 -11.96 31.46 20.09
C ALA A 156 -12.71 32.74 19.78
N TYR A 157 -12.64 33.66 20.74
CA TYR A 157 -12.85 35.06 20.50
C TYR A 157 -11.49 35.68 20.20
N ILE A 158 -11.23 35.96 18.92
CA ILE A 158 -9.93 36.50 18.48
C ILE A 158 -10.12 37.96 18.11
N ARG A 159 -9.51 38.84 18.91
CA ARG A 159 -9.47 40.27 18.61
C ARG A 159 -8.27 40.55 17.71
N THR A 160 -8.43 40.32 16.40
CA THR A 160 -7.37 40.56 15.40
C THR A 160 -7.86 41.28 14.15
N ASN A 161 -6.95 42.04 13.53
CA ASN A 161 -7.17 42.63 12.21
C ASN A 161 -6.89 41.62 11.07
N SER A 162 -6.28 40.46 11.36
CA SER A 162 -5.95 39.45 10.35
C SER A 162 -7.08 38.43 10.15
N HIS A 163 -7.81 38.55 9.05
CA HIS A 163 -8.84 37.58 8.66
C HIS A 163 -8.27 36.16 8.48
N TRP A 164 -7.06 36.03 7.93
CA TRP A 164 -6.38 34.73 7.76
C TRP A 164 -6.12 34.04 9.10
N TYR A 165 -5.61 34.79 10.09
CA TYR A 165 -5.35 34.24 11.42
C TYR A 165 -6.65 33.81 12.12
N LYS A 166 -7.68 34.66 12.07
CA LYS A 166 -8.99 34.37 12.64
C LYS A 166 -9.62 33.12 12.03
N ASP A 167 -9.71 33.05 10.70
CA ASP A 167 -10.34 31.93 9.99
C ASP A 167 -9.54 30.63 10.15
N TRP A 168 -8.21 30.71 10.19
CA TRP A 168 -7.36 29.56 10.43
C TRP A 168 -7.60 28.94 11.80
N PHE A 169 -7.67 29.77 12.85
CA PHE A 169 -7.90 29.29 14.21
C PHE A 169 -9.31 28.70 14.37
N ASN A 170 -10.32 29.37 13.81
CA ASN A 170 -11.69 28.87 13.76
C ASN A 170 -11.79 27.51 13.06
N LEU A 171 -11.12 27.35 11.91
CA LEU A 171 -11.05 26.10 11.18
C LEU A 171 -10.46 24.97 12.04
N LYS A 172 -9.37 25.25 12.79
CA LYS A 172 -8.74 24.26 13.68
C LYS A 172 -9.72 23.76 14.75
N PHE A 173 -10.54 24.65 15.32
CA PHE A 173 -11.59 24.25 16.27
C PHE A 173 -12.69 23.44 15.61
N GLY A 174 -13.18 23.85 14.43
CA GLY A 174 -14.22 23.11 13.70
C GLY A 174 -13.78 21.69 13.31
N GLN A 175 -12.55 21.54 12.82
CA GLN A 175 -11.99 20.21 12.53
C GLN A 175 -11.87 19.36 13.80
N ARG A 176 -11.45 19.97 14.91
CA ARG A 176 -11.31 19.27 16.18
C ARG A 176 -12.68 18.86 16.76
N HIS A 177 -13.70 19.69 16.64
CA HIS A 177 -15.05 19.41 17.10
C HIS A 177 -15.59 18.11 16.50
N ILE A 178 -15.55 18.00 15.17
CA ILE A 178 -15.99 16.79 14.44
C ILE A 178 -15.19 15.56 14.92
N LEU A 179 -13.87 15.70 15.02
CA LEU A 179 -13.00 14.61 15.44
C LEU A 179 -13.32 14.15 16.88
N PHE A 180 -13.55 15.08 17.79
CA PHE A 180 -13.80 14.77 19.19
C PHE A 180 -15.19 14.20 19.44
N GLN A 181 -16.19 14.62 18.67
CA GLN A 181 -17.50 13.94 18.66
C GLN A 181 -17.35 12.45 18.38
N SER A 182 -16.53 12.08 17.38
CA SER A 182 -16.24 10.69 17.05
C SER A 182 -15.48 9.97 18.18
N HIS A 183 -14.42 10.59 18.71
CA HIS A 183 -13.66 10.04 19.84
C HIS A 183 -14.54 9.70 21.05
N SER A 184 -15.40 10.64 21.45
CA SER A 184 -16.29 10.51 22.62
C SER A 184 -17.14 9.24 22.60
N LEU A 185 -17.50 8.74 21.40
CA LEU A 185 -18.27 7.49 21.25
C LEU A 185 -17.52 6.26 21.79
N SER A 186 -16.19 6.30 21.79
CA SER A 186 -15.34 5.26 22.36
C SER A 186 -15.11 5.39 23.88
N ARG A 187 -15.72 6.39 24.53
CA ARG A 187 -15.48 6.79 25.92
C ARG A 187 -14.02 7.08 26.24
N LYS A 188 -13.28 7.51 25.23
CA LYS A 188 -11.88 7.89 25.28
C LYS A 188 -11.69 9.04 24.31
N VAL A 189 -10.82 9.99 24.65
CA VAL A 189 -10.45 11.11 23.76
C VAL A 189 -8.95 11.08 23.51
N LEU A 190 -8.50 11.71 22.43
CA LEU A 190 -7.06 11.80 22.11
C LEU A 190 -6.29 12.82 22.96
N THR A 191 -7.02 13.74 23.59
CA THR A 191 -6.46 14.69 24.54
C THR A 191 -7.59 15.32 25.32
N LEU A 192 -7.29 15.73 26.54
CA LEU A 192 -8.09 16.71 27.29
C LEU A 192 -7.54 18.08 26.93
N THR A 193 -8.39 19.06 26.65
CA THR A 193 -7.93 20.36 26.17
C THR A 193 -7.34 21.16 27.32
N GLY A 194 -6.22 21.86 27.06
CA GLY A 194 -5.55 22.66 28.07
C GLY A 194 -6.31 23.92 28.50
N ARG A 195 -7.32 24.34 27.74
CA ARG A 195 -8.13 25.53 28.03
C ARG A 195 -9.24 25.25 29.03
N PHE A 196 -9.94 24.13 28.89
CA PHE A 196 -10.96 23.74 29.84
C PHE A 196 -11.20 22.23 29.87
N SER A 197 -10.89 21.61 31.00
CA SER A 197 -11.18 20.20 31.26
C SER A 197 -11.51 19.96 32.74
N LEU A 198 -12.45 19.05 33.00
CA LEU A 198 -12.85 18.64 34.33
C LEU A 198 -12.29 17.26 34.63
N PHE A 199 -11.79 17.04 35.84
CA PHE A 199 -11.24 15.77 36.30
C PHE A 199 -11.87 15.38 37.63
N ARG A 200 -12.08 14.09 37.86
CA ARG A 200 -12.44 13.60 39.19
C ARG A 200 -11.32 13.93 40.17
N THR A 201 -11.63 14.59 41.29
CA THR A 201 -10.62 15.08 42.23
C THR A 201 -9.76 13.95 42.80
N SER A 202 -10.35 12.79 43.09
CA SER A 202 -9.64 11.60 43.57
C SER A 202 -8.55 11.06 42.64
N ILE A 203 -8.54 11.46 41.37
CA ILE A 203 -7.48 11.13 40.40
C ILE A 203 -6.34 12.14 40.50
N VAL A 204 -6.65 13.43 40.51
CA VAL A 204 -5.61 14.48 40.36
C VAL A 204 -4.82 14.74 41.64
N VAL A 205 -5.35 14.33 42.79
CA VAL A 205 -4.69 14.45 44.10
C VAL A 205 -3.68 13.32 44.37
N GLN A 206 -3.57 12.33 43.48
CA GLN A 206 -2.62 11.23 43.63
C GLN A 206 -1.19 11.65 43.30
N GLU A 207 -0.20 11.18 44.07
CA GLU A 207 1.20 11.60 43.89
C GLU A 207 1.77 11.30 42.49
N ASP A 208 1.45 10.15 41.88
CA ASP A 208 1.90 9.83 40.52
C ASP A 208 1.26 10.75 39.46
N PHE A 209 0.07 11.31 39.74
CA PHE A 209 -0.53 12.33 38.88
C PHE A 209 0.22 13.65 39.04
N ILE A 210 0.37 14.14 40.27
CA ILE A 210 0.96 15.45 40.56
C ILE A 210 2.43 15.52 40.11
N SER A 211 3.24 14.53 40.50
CA SER A 211 4.65 14.45 40.13
C SER A 211 4.87 14.42 38.61
N ARG A 212 3.93 13.83 37.85
CA ARG A 212 3.97 13.83 36.37
C ARG A 212 3.58 15.16 35.77
N ILE A 213 2.66 15.92 36.37
CA ILE A 213 2.39 17.28 35.92
C ILE A 213 3.64 18.14 36.15
N GLU A 214 4.25 18.05 37.33
CA GLU A 214 5.43 18.82 37.72
C GLU A 214 6.66 18.50 36.87
N ASN A 215 7.02 17.22 36.76
CA ASN A 215 8.33 16.78 36.28
C ASN A 215 8.24 15.62 35.29
N ASP A 216 7.46 15.80 34.22
CA ASP A 216 7.40 14.80 33.15
C ASP A 216 8.72 14.77 32.37
N ILE A 217 9.35 13.60 32.32
CA ILE A 217 10.65 13.40 31.68
C ILE A 217 10.52 12.28 30.63
N LEU A 218 11.08 12.52 29.45
CA LEU A 218 11.22 11.52 28.40
C LEU A 218 12.67 11.11 28.23
N THR A 219 12.93 9.81 28.20
CA THR A 219 14.22 9.23 27.81
C THR A 219 14.08 8.63 26.42
N HIS A 220 14.91 9.08 25.48
CA HIS A 220 14.81 8.72 24.06
C HIS A 220 16.18 8.37 23.48
N PRO A 221 16.31 7.27 22.69
CA PRO A 221 17.60 6.80 22.18
C PRO A 221 18.41 7.83 21.39
N PHE A 222 17.73 8.73 20.67
CA PHE A 222 18.38 9.75 19.81
C PHE A 222 18.40 11.16 20.39
N HIS A 223 17.65 11.40 21.48
CA HIS A 223 17.52 12.74 22.06
C HIS A 223 18.04 12.82 23.50
N GLY A 224 18.42 11.68 24.09
CA GLY A 224 18.83 11.61 25.49
C GLY A 224 17.64 11.75 26.42
N LYS A 225 17.88 12.30 27.61
CA LYS A 225 16.86 12.49 28.65
C LYS A 225 16.52 13.98 28.76
N PHE A 226 15.25 14.35 28.63
CA PHE A 226 14.82 15.74 28.73
C PHE A 226 13.47 15.90 29.41
N ARG A 227 13.33 16.99 30.17
CA ARG A 227 12.08 17.36 30.85
C ARG A 227 11.14 18.11 29.90
N PHE A 228 9.85 17.90 30.04
CA PHE A 228 8.85 18.66 29.29
C PHE A 228 8.68 20.06 29.87
N LEU A 229 8.83 21.07 29.01
CA LEU A 229 8.58 22.47 29.34
C LEU A 229 7.07 22.78 29.28
N MET A 230 6.37 22.22 28.28
CA MET A 230 4.96 22.46 27.98
C MET A 230 4.20 21.13 27.80
N GLY A 231 2.87 21.17 27.63
CA GLY A 231 2.07 19.98 27.36
C GLY A 231 1.57 19.26 28.62
N ASP A 232 1.23 20.04 29.64
CA ASP A 232 0.54 19.60 30.86
C ASP A 232 -0.77 18.87 30.54
N ASP A 233 -1.54 19.37 29.57
CA ASP A 233 -2.76 18.77 29.02
C ASP A 233 -2.56 17.34 28.50
N LYS A 234 -1.43 17.07 27.85
CA LYS A 234 -1.08 15.72 27.37
C LYS A 234 -0.67 14.80 28.52
N SER A 235 -0.11 15.37 29.56
CA SER A 235 0.42 14.62 30.70
C SER A 235 -0.72 14.21 31.66
N SER A 236 -1.68 15.10 31.89
CA SER A 236 -2.93 14.81 32.60
C SER A 236 -3.76 13.77 31.85
N TRP A 237 -3.94 13.94 30.53
CA TRP A 237 -4.61 12.96 29.68
C TRP A 237 -3.97 11.58 29.75
N PHE A 238 -2.64 11.49 29.66
CA PHE A 238 -1.95 10.21 29.67
C PHE A 238 -2.16 9.45 30.98
N ASN A 239 -2.16 10.12 32.13
CA ASN A 239 -2.45 9.46 33.42
C ASN A 239 -3.86 8.88 33.46
N VAL A 240 -4.88 9.67 33.07
CA VAL A 240 -6.27 9.20 33.02
C VAL A 240 -6.42 7.99 32.09
N LEU A 241 -5.73 8.02 30.93
CA LEU A 241 -5.73 6.92 29.98
C LEU A 241 -5.01 5.66 30.51
N LYS A 242 -3.83 5.83 31.12
CA LYS A 242 -2.98 4.76 31.69
C LYS A 242 -3.72 3.90 32.70
N ASP A 243 -4.56 4.56 33.50
CA ASP A 243 -5.33 3.95 34.58
C ASP A 243 -6.72 3.44 34.12
N GLY A 244 -7.05 3.61 32.83
CA GLY A 244 -8.20 2.98 32.21
C GLY A 244 -9.53 3.72 32.39
N TRP A 245 -9.52 4.93 32.94
CA TRP A 245 -10.70 5.77 33.16
C TRP A 245 -11.38 6.20 31.86
N ASP A 246 -12.72 6.28 31.88
CA ASP A 246 -13.48 6.79 30.75
C ASP A 246 -13.29 8.33 30.66
N MET A 247 -13.30 8.84 29.43
CA MET A 247 -13.19 10.27 29.14
C MET A 247 -14.25 10.66 28.10
N LEU A 248 -14.93 11.79 28.31
CA LEU A 248 -15.98 12.26 27.41
C LEU A 248 -15.66 13.64 26.85
N TYR A 249 -16.05 13.83 25.59
CA TYR A 249 -16.20 15.13 24.97
C TYR A 249 -17.67 15.51 24.84
N ILE A 250 -18.01 16.73 25.27
CA ILE A 250 -19.38 17.26 25.27
C ILE A 250 -19.51 18.33 24.17
N PRO A 251 -20.27 18.05 23.08
CA PRO A 251 -20.24 18.87 21.87
C PRO A 251 -21.05 20.18 21.91
N ASP A 252 -22.11 20.26 22.72
CA ASP A 252 -23.01 21.44 22.80
C ASP A 252 -22.77 22.32 24.03
N VAL A 253 -21.59 22.18 24.63
CA VAL A 253 -21.10 23.01 25.73
C VAL A 253 -19.84 23.69 25.25
N ILE A 254 -19.79 25.02 25.28
CA ILE A 254 -18.72 25.80 24.67
C ILE A 254 -17.91 26.54 25.74
N CYS A 255 -16.59 26.39 25.68
CA CYS A 255 -15.64 27.27 26.36
C CYS A 255 -15.01 28.21 25.32
N TYR A 256 -15.02 29.51 25.57
CA TYR A 256 -14.38 30.50 24.70
C TYR A 256 -12.94 30.73 25.13
N SER A 257 -12.02 30.69 24.17
CA SER A 257 -10.65 31.15 24.33
C SER A 257 -10.55 32.62 23.95
N LEU A 258 -10.24 33.48 24.90
CA LEU A 258 -10.09 34.92 24.71
C LEU A 258 -8.67 35.22 24.23
N GLU A 259 -8.50 35.37 22.91
CA GLU A 259 -7.18 35.56 22.29
C GLU A 259 -7.03 37.00 21.78
N SER A 260 -6.07 37.74 22.33
CA SER A 260 -5.81 39.15 21.98
C SER A 260 -4.57 39.36 21.10
N ARG A 261 -3.96 38.30 20.57
CA ARG A 261 -2.75 38.42 19.75
C ARG A 261 -3.02 39.02 18.37
N ASN A 262 -2.36 40.13 18.08
CA ASN A 262 -2.13 40.65 16.73
C ASN A 262 -0.73 40.28 16.26
N ALA A 263 -0.60 39.16 15.56
CA ALA A 263 0.67 38.74 14.98
C ALA A 263 0.50 38.20 13.56
N ASP A 264 1.61 38.16 12.84
CA ASP A 264 1.66 37.65 11.47
C ASP A 264 1.16 36.19 11.39
N PHE A 265 0.34 35.92 10.38
CA PHE A 265 -0.28 34.63 10.17
C PHE A 265 0.75 33.51 9.99
N LEU A 266 1.79 33.71 9.16
CA LEU A 266 2.76 32.66 8.85
C LEU A 266 3.63 32.33 10.06
N SER A 267 4.03 33.33 10.84
CA SER A 267 4.78 33.13 12.08
C SER A 267 4.00 32.31 13.11
N LEU A 268 2.73 32.65 13.36
CA LEU A 268 1.90 31.93 14.33
C LEU A 268 1.47 30.55 13.85
N SER A 269 1.08 30.43 12.58
CA SER A 269 0.61 29.17 11.98
C SER A 269 1.73 28.15 11.77
N THR A 270 3.00 28.53 11.98
CA THR A 270 4.14 27.59 12.02
C THR A 270 4.61 27.29 13.44
N SER A 271 4.77 28.31 14.28
CA SER A 271 5.27 28.17 15.66
C SER A 271 4.30 27.43 16.58
N LEU A 272 3.00 27.74 16.53
CA LEU A 272 1.99 27.09 17.38
C LEU A 272 1.84 25.60 17.03
N PRO A 273 1.69 25.19 15.76
CA PRO A 273 1.61 23.77 15.43
C PRO A 273 2.90 23.01 15.72
N TYR A 274 4.09 23.61 15.56
CA TYR A 274 5.34 22.95 15.95
C TYR A 274 5.31 22.54 17.43
N ARG A 275 4.87 23.46 18.30
CA ARG A 275 4.68 23.21 19.73
C ARG A 275 3.60 22.16 20.00
N TRP A 276 2.41 22.31 19.41
CA TRP A 276 1.28 21.40 19.66
C TRP A 276 1.55 19.97 19.17
N TYR A 277 2.13 19.82 17.99
CA TYR A 277 2.53 18.53 17.44
C TYR A 277 3.67 17.93 18.26
N GLY A 278 4.68 18.71 18.64
CA GLY A 278 5.76 18.24 19.52
C GLY A 278 5.23 17.67 20.84
N ASN A 279 4.34 18.41 21.53
CA ASN A 279 3.74 17.95 22.79
C ASN A 279 2.95 16.63 22.63
N THR A 280 2.24 16.50 21.51
CA THR A 280 1.48 15.29 21.17
C THR A 280 2.43 14.11 20.89
N LEU A 281 3.42 14.30 20.03
CA LEU A 281 4.32 13.25 19.57
C LEU A 281 5.21 12.69 20.68
N ARG A 282 5.62 13.52 21.66
CA ARG A 282 6.34 13.08 22.86
C ARG A 282 5.56 12.07 23.71
N ASN A 283 4.23 12.15 23.68
CA ASN A 283 3.33 11.26 24.41
C ASN A 283 2.95 10.00 23.63
N ASN A 284 2.99 10.05 22.30
CA ASN A 284 2.45 8.98 21.45
C ASN A 284 3.11 7.61 21.69
N ALA A 285 4.44 7.55 21.86
CA ALA A 285 5.14 6.28 22.05
C ALA A 285 4.68 5.56 23.33
N ARG A 286 4.65 6.28 24.46
CA ARG A 286 4.19 5.73 25.75
C ARG A 286 2.70 5.39 25.74
N ALA A 287 1.87 6.18 25.05
CA ALA A 287 0.44 5.90 24.94
C ALA A 287 0.17 4.64 24.08
N LEU A 288 0.89 4.45 22.98
CA LEU A 288 0.79 3.23 22.16
C LEU A 288 1.22 1.97 22.93
N ALA A 289 2.24 2.08 23.77
CA ALA A 289 2.77 1.00 24.58
C ALA A 289 1.76 0.46 25.62
N LEU A 290 0.75 1.25 26.01
CA LEU A 290 -0.36 0.78 26.86
C LEU A 290 -1.20 -0.32 26.18
N GLY A 291 -1.17 -0.38 24.85
CA GLY A 291 -1.87 -1.38 24.06
C GLY A 291 -3.38 -1.16 23.92
N ARG A 292 -3.97 -1.87 22.95
CA ARG A 292 -5.38 -1.71 22.51
C ARG A 292 -6.40 -1.94 23.63
N LYS A 293 -6.08 -2.81 24.62
CA LYS A 293 -6.98 -3.13 25.73
C LYS A 293 -7.19 -1.94 26.68
N LYS A 294 -6.12 -1.23 27.03
CA LYS A 294 -6.18 -0.08 27.94
C LYS A 294 -6.67 1.19 27.24
N THR A 295 -6.18 1.46 26.04
CA THR A 295 -6.52 2.69 25.30
C THR A 295 -7.86 2.63 24.60
N GLY A 296 -8.41 1.44 24.37
CA GLY A 296 -9.51 1.20 23.43
C GLY A 296 -8.99 1.15 21.99
N LEU A 297 -9.55 0.27 21.16
CA LEU A 297 -9.08 0.04 19.78
C LEU A 297 -9.11 1.31 18.94
N PHE A 298 -10.20 2.08 19.01
CA PHE A 298 -10.36 3.27 18.18
C PHE A 298 -9.32 4.34 18.51
N ILE A 299 -9.20 4.74 19.78
CA ILE A 299 -8.19 5.72 20.19
C ILE A 299 -6.78 5.20 19.99
N TRP A 300 -6.52 3.90 20.19
CA TRP A 300 -5.23 3.30 19.83
C TRP A 300 -4.87 3.53 18.36
N LEU A 301 -5.82 3.29 17.45
CA LEU A 301 -5.65 3.54 16.02
C LEU A 301 -5.47 5.03 15.72
N CYS A 302 -6.19 5.92 16.40
CA CYS A 302 -6.01 7.36 16.24
C CYS A 302 -4.62 7.84 16.69
N ILE A 303 -4.06 7.28 17.78
CA ILE A 303 -2.69 7.59 18.22
C ILE A 303 -1.67 7.09 17.18
N LEU A 304 -1.91 5.91 16.61
CA LEU A 304 -1.08 5.37 15.54
C LEU A 304 -1.15 6.26 14.28
N ASP A 305 -2.37 6.64 13.89
CA ASP A 305 -2.62 7.54 12.75
C ASP A 305 -1.86 8.85 12.93
N GLN A 306 -1.82 9.45 14.12
CA GLN A 306 -1.06 10.68 14.33
C GLN A 306 0.43 10.58 13.94
N ARG A 307 1.02 9.38 13.88
CA ARG A 307 2.41 9.17 13.43
C ARG A 307 2.51 8.89 11.92
N ILE A 308 1.44 8.38 11.31
CA ILE A 308 1.38 7.99 9.90
C ILE A 308 0.84 9.13 9.03
N SER A 309 -0.18 9.85 9.52
CA SER A 309 -0.90 10.89 8.78
C SER A 309 -0.05 12.08 8.38
N MET A 310 1.07 12.31 9.07
CA MET A 310 2.04 13.34 8.65
C MET A 310 2.68 13.02 7.29
N TRP A 311 2.76 11.75 6.89
CA TRP A 311 3.25 11.34 5.57
C TRP A 311 2.13 11.20 4.56
N THR A 312 1.03 10.54 4.92
CA THR A 312 -0.10 10.31 3.98
C THR A 312 -0.74 11.61 3.53
N SER A 313 -0.68 12.67 4.36
CA SER A 313 -1.13 14.03 4.01
C SER A 313 -0.40 14.63 2.81
N LEU A 314 0.83 14.18 2.53
CA LEU A 314 1.67 14.66 1.43
C LEU A 314 1.49 13.84 0.15
N VAL A 315 1.06 12.56 0.25
CA VAL A 315 0.96 11.62 -0.88
C VAL A 315 0.20 12.20 -2.06
N GLY A 316 -0.97 12.83 -1.82
CA GLY A 316 -1.79 13.36 -2.91
C GLY A 316 -1.08 14.44 -3.74
N ILE A 317 -0.48 15.44 -3.08
CA ILE A 317 0.20 16.53 -3.78
C ILE A 317 1.52 16.07 -4.41
N THR A 318 2.31 15.25 -3.71
CA THR A 318 3.58 14.76 -4.25
C THR A 318 3.38 13.76 -5.37
N GLY A 319 2.36 12.89 -5.29
CA GLY A 319 1.98 11.96 -6.35
C GLY A 319 1.45 12.70 -7.58
N ALA A 320 0.56 13.67 -7.40
CA ALA A 320 0.06 14.50 -8.51
C ALA A 320 1.19 15.28 -9.22
N LEU A 321 2.12 15.88 -8.46
CA LEU A 321 3.29 16.55 -9.03
C LEU A 321 4.20 15.56 -9.77
N THR A 322 4.41 14.37 -9.20
CA THR A 322 5.23 13.32 -9.82
C THR A 322 4.64 12.87 -11.15
N LEU A 323 3.34 12.53 -11.18
CA LEU A 323 2.65 12.16 -12.42
C LEU A 323 2.61 13.32 -13.42
N ALA A 324 2.40 14.55 -12.96
CA ALA A 324 2.41 15.73 -13.82
C ALA A 324 3.77 15.97 -14.49
N LEU A 325 4.86 15.78 -13.75
CA LEU A 325 6.22 16.01 -14.25
C LEU A 325 6.71 14.89 -15.18
N PHE A 326 6.38 13.64 -14.87
CA PHE A 326 6.97 12.46 -15.52
C PHE A 326 6.03 11.72 -16.47
N ARG A 327 4.72 11.99 -16.44
CA ARG A 327 3.73 11.34 -17.32
C ARG A 327 3.04 12.35 -18.23
N ASP A 328 2.22 13.23 -17.66
CA ASP A 328 1.44 14.20 -18.41
C ASP A 328 0.92 15.30 -17.47
N LEU A 329 0.99 16.57 -17.90
CA LEU A 329 0.56 17.71 -17.08
C LEU A 329 -0.93 17.64 -16.67
N VAL A 330 -1.77 16.87 -17.38
CA VAL A 330 -3.20 16.70 -17.09
C VAL A 330 -3.51 16.12 -15.70
N TYR A 331 -2.57 15.39 -15.08
CA TYR A 331 -2.80 14.84 -13.74
C TYR A 331 -2.92 15.92 -12.67
N PHE A 332 -2.29 17.07 -12.86
CA PHE A 332 -2.36 18.18 -11.91
C PHE A 332 -3.76 18.83 -11.83
N PRO A 333 -4.41 19.25 -12.93
CA PRO A 333 -5.78 19.78 -12.87
C PRO A 333 -6.80 18.72 -12.40
N ILE A 334 -6.62 17.44 -12.72
CA ILE A 334 -7.47 16.35 -12.18
C ILE A 334 -7.37 16.30 -10.65
N PHE A 335 -6.15 16.37 -10.11
CA PHE A 335 -5.93 16.41 -8.67
C PHE A 335 -6.58 17.65 -8.03
N ILE A 336 -6.43 18.82 -8.64
CA ILE A 336 -7.07 20.05 -8.14
C ILE A 336 -8.60 19.92 -8.14
N ALA A 337 -9.20 19.40 -9.20
CA ALA A 337 -10.65 19.19 -9.28
C ALA A 337 -11.13 18.23 -8.16
N TRP A 338 -10.44 17.10 -7.98
CA TRP A 338 -10.75 16.16 -6.91
C TRP A 338 -10.63 16.78 -5.51
N VAL A 339 -9.56 17.53 -5.26
CA VAL A 339 -9.34 18.23 -4.00
C VAL A 339 -10.46 19.23 -3.73
N LEU A 340 -10.85 20.04 -4.72
CA LEU A 340 -11.92 21.02 -4.56
C LEU A 340 -13.24 20.36 -4.19
N ILE A 341 -13.60 19.21 -4.81
CA ILE A 341 -14.81 18.45 -4.46
C ILE A 341 -14.75 17.99 -3.00
N VAL A 342 -13.68 17.29 -2.60
CA VAL A 342 -13.56 16.74 -1.24
C VAL A 342 -13.54 17.85 -0.18
N ARG A 343 -12.82 18.95 -0.43
CA ARG A 343 -12.73 20.07 0.52
C ARG A 343 -14.02 20.84 0.64
N THR A 344 -14.77 20.97 -0.45
CA THR A 344 -16.09 21.60 -0.42
C THR A 344 -17.05 20.79 0.46
N ILE A 345 -17.07 19.46 0.31
CA ILE A 345 -17.86 18.58 1.18
C ILE A 345 -17.45 18.73 2.65
N GLN A 346 -16.14 18.69 2.94
CA GLN A 346 -15.66 18.84 4.32
C GLN A 346 -16.00 20.21 4.92
N MET A 347 -15.92 21.29 4.13
CA MET A 347 -16.34 22.62 4.53
C MET A 347 -17.83 22.65 4.88
N PHE A 348 -18.69 22.01 4.07
CA PHE A 348 -20.12 21.89 4.40
C PHE A 348 -20.36 21.11 5.69
N VAL A 349 -19.60 20.06 5.96
CA VAL A 349 -19.71 19.30 7.23
C VAL A 349 -19.31 20.19 8.43
N ILE A 350 -18.25 20.99 8.31
CA ILE A 350 -17.84 21.94 9.36
C ILE A 350 -18.93 22.99 9.59
N ALA A 351 -19.47 23.55 8.51
CA ALA A 351 -20.54 24.55 8.57
C ALA A 351 -21.82 23.97 9.21
N TYR A 352 -22.21 22.75 8.82
CA TYR A 352 -23.38 22.05 9.35
C TYR A 352 -23.28 21.79 10.86
N ASN A 353 -22.05 21.62 11.39
CA ASN A 353 -21.80 21.47 12.83
C ASN A 353 -21.66 22.82 13.57
N GLY A 354 -22.07 23.94 12.96
CA GLY A 354 -22.15 25.23 13.63
C GLY A 354 -20.82 25.98 13.76
N HIS A 355 -19.77 25.56 13.05
CA HIS A 355 -18.50 26.28 13.02
C HIS A 355 -18.41 27.23 11.81
N PRO A 356 -17.87 28.44 11.98
CA PRO A 356 -17.80 29.42 10.91
C PRO A 356 -16.87 28.96 9.79
N VAL A 357 -17.33 29.11 8.55
CA VAL A 357 -16.56 28.86 7.33
C VAL A 357 -16.58 30.09 6.43
N SER A 358 -15.58 30.19 5.56
CA SER A 358 -15.38 31.31 4.62
C SER A 358 -14.73 30.80 3.34
N MET A 359 -14.58 31.67 2.34
CA MET A 359 -13.85 31.35 1.11
C MET A 359 -12.37 30.98 1.37
N LEU A 360 -11.80 31.41 2.51
CA LEU A 360 -10.44 31.03 2.91
C LEU A 360 -10.36 29.61 3.46
N THR A 361 -11.49 28.97 3.78
CA THR A 361 -11.51 27.66 4.45
C THR A 361 -10.82 26.59 3.63
N ILE A 362 -11.10 26.48 2.32
CA ILE A 362 -10.47 25.46 1.46
C ILE A 362 -8.94 25.67 1.36
N PRO A 363 -8.41 26.87 1.02
CA PRO A 363 -6.97 27.13 1.06
C PRO A 363 -6.34 26.82 2.43
N LEU A 364 -6.99 27.23 3.52
CA LEU A 364 -6.49 26.99 4.88
C LEU A 364 -6.50 25.51 5.27
N MET A 365 -7.46 24.71 4.78
CA MET A 365 -7.45 23.26 4.97
C MET A 365 -6.27 22.60 4.27
N LEU A 366 -5.93 23.03 3.05
CA LEU A 366 -4.76 22.54 2.33
C LEU A 366 -3.46 22.99 2.99
N TYR A 367 -3.38 24.26 3.39
CA TYR A 367 -2.27 24.79 4.17
C TYR A 367 -2.05 23.96 5.44
N ASN A 368 -3.10 23.75 6.24
CA ASN A 368 -3.04 22.95 7.46
C ASN A 368 -2.62 21.51 7.21
N GLN A 369 -3.08 20.89 6.12
CA GLN A 369 -2.69 19.53 5.78
C GLN A 369 -1.22 19.45 5.35
N TRP A 370 -0.78 20.26 4.40
CA TRP A 370 0.56 20.15 3.81
C TRP A 370 1.64 20.78 4.68
N VAL A 371 1.46 22.04 5.07
CA VAL A 371 2.43 22.75 5.92
C VAL A 371 2.42 22.13 7.32
N GLY A 372 1.23 21.81 7.85
CA GLY A 372 1.12 21.10 9.12
C GLY A 372 1.81 19.74 9.12
N ALA A 373 1.73 18.97 8.03
CA ALA A 373 2.46 17.71 7.87
C ALA A 373 3.99 17.91 7.92
N ILE A 374 4.52 18.88 7.18
CA ILE A 374 5.97 19.20 7.18
C ILE A 374 6.44 19.61 8.58
N ILE A 375 5.70 20.49 9.26
CA ILE A 375 5.99 20.91 10.63
C ILE A 375 5.94 19.71 11.58
N LYS A 376 4.96 18.83 11.43
CA LYS A 376 4.78 17.64 12.27
C LYS A 376 5.91 16.63 12.09
N ILE A 377 6.37 16.42 10.85
CA ILE A 377 7.56 15.61 10.55
C ILE A 377 8.79 16.22 11.24
N ARG A 378 9.00 17.55 11.10
CA ARG A 378 10.11 18.23 11.77
C ARG A 378 10.06 18.04 13.29
N ALA A 379 8.89 18.25 13.90
CA ALA A 379 8.68 18.07 15.34
C ALA A 379 8.92 16.62 15.78
N PHE A 380 8.52 15.63 14.97
CA PHE A 380 8.74 14.21 15.25
C PHE A 380 10.22 13.86 15.36
N PHE A 381 11.06 14.42 14.50
CA PHE A 381 12.50 14.19 14.53
C PHE A 381 13.24 15.08 15.52
N HIS A 382 12.61 16.12 16.08
CA HIS A 382 13.25 17.07 17.01
C HIS A 382 12.47 17.14 18.33
N LEU A 383 12.20 16.00 18.96
CA LEU A 383 11.35 15.95 20.15
C LEU A 383 11.91 16.75 21.33
N ALA A 384 13.24 16.84 21.49
CA ALA A 384 13.85 17.62 22.56
C ALA A 384 13.74 19.15 22.37
N ASP A 385 13.45 19.63 21.15
CA ASP A 385 13.33 21.06 20.87
C ASP A 385 12.01 21.62 21.42
N GLN A 386 12.12 22.43 22.48
CA GLN A 386 10.99 23.06 23.14
C GLN A 386 11.29 24.53 23.34
N LYS A 387 10.41 25.37 22.79
CA LYS A 387 10.45 26.82 22.96
C LYS A 387 9.05 27.33 23.28
N TRP A 388 8.98 28.28 24.19
CA TRP A 388 7.77 29.01 24.54
C TRP A 388 8.07 30.49 24.59
N SER A 389 7.18 31.31 24.05
CA SER A 389 7.26 32.76 24.18
C SER A 389 5.89 33.38 24.38
N LYS A 390 5.82 34.38 25.26
CA LYS A 390 4.64 35.23 25.49
C LYS A 390 5.10 36.55 26.14
N GLY A 391 4.54 37.68 25.72
CA GLY A 391 4.82 38.98 26.35
C GLY A 391 6.28 39.44 26.26
N GLY A 392 7.04 38.99 25.27
CA GLY A 392 8.47 39.29 25.12
C GLY A 392 9.42 38.33 25.82
N GLU A 393 8.95 37.52 26.78
CA GLU A 393 9.75 36.46 27.39
C GLU A 393 9.84 35.22 26.50
N THR A 394 11.00 34.56 26.50
CA THR A 394 11.24 33.29 25.81
C THR A 394 11.87 32.29 26.78
N GLN A 395 11.27 31.12 26.90
CA GLN A 395 11.81 29.98 27.64
C GLN A 395 12.16 28.85 26.68
N ASP A 396 13.30 28.21 26.90
CA ASP A 396 13.71 27.00 26.19
C ASP A 396 14.08 25.86 27.15
N SER A 397 14.10 24.63 26.64
CA SER A 397 14.45 23.47 27.45
C SER A 397 15.94 23.14 27.46
N SER A 398 16.82 23.99 26.95
CA SER A 398 18.23 23.66 26.69
C SER A 398 18.99 23.24 27.97
N SER A 399 18.66 23.86 29.10
CA SER A 399 19.26 23.60 30.42
C SER A 399 18.85 22.26 31.05
N ASN A 400 17.80 21.61 30.55
CA ASN A 400 17.22 20.39 31.13
C ASN A 400 17.38 19.15 30.24
N VAL A 401 18.32 19.19 29.27
CA VAL A 401 18.61 18.06 28.37
C VAL A 401 19.93 17.41 28.78
N VAL A 402 19.88 16.11 29.08
CA VAL A 402 21.05 15.24 29.16
C VAL A 402 21.24 14.60 27.79
N PRO A 403 22.22 15.03 26.97
CA PRO A 403 22.40 14.53 25.62
C PRO A 403 22.94 13.10 25.61
N VAL A 404 22.76 12.41 24.48
CA VAL A 404 23.39 11.10 24.26
C VAL A 404 24.91 11.28 24.16
N PRO A 405 25.74 10.49 24.86
CA PRO A 405 27.20 10.63 24.86
C PRO A 405 27.83 10.09 23.56
N HIS A 406 27.50 10.71 22.42
CA HIS A 406 28.00 10.31 21.12
C HIS A 406 28.12 11.51 20.16
N ARG A 407 29.26 11.63 19.46
CA ARG A 407 29.57 12.78 18.59
C ARG A 407 28.56 13.00 17.45
N LEU A 408 27.98 11.91 16.93
CA LEU A 408 26.99 11.95 15.86
C LEU A 408 25.56 12.25 16.35
N ALA A 409 25.30 12.18 17.67
CA ALA A 409 23.94 12.31 18.20
C ALA A 409 23.30 13.67 17.85
N ARG A 410 24.09 14.75 17.83
CA ARG A 410 23.60 16.10 17.45
C ARG A 410 23.10 16.20 16.00
N TRP A 411 23.60 15.36 15.09
CA TRP A 411 23.24 15.38 13.67
C TRP A 411 22.16 14.35 13.32
N MET A 412 21.99 13.33 14.15
CA MET A 412 21.09 12.21 13.93
C MET A 412 19.63 12.64 13.66
N PRO A 413 19.02 13.56 14.43
CA PRO A 413 17.69 14.11 14.13
C PRO A 413 17.50 14.58 12.69
N LYS A 414 18.42 15.44 12.23
CA LYS A 414 18.37 16.04 10.90
C LYS A 414 18.63 15.00 9.81
N TYR A 415 19.60 14.11 10.03
CA TYR A 415 19.92 13.03 9.11
C TYR A 415 18.73 12.07 8.91
N LEU A 416 18.14 11.57 10.00
CA LEU A 416 16.99 10.67 9.95
C LEU A 416 15.77 11.32 9.27
N MET A 417 15.55 12.60 9.51
CA MET A 417 14.48 13.35 8.84
C MET A 417 14.70 13.41 7.32
N ILE A 418 15.89 13.79 6.87
CA ILE A 418 16.22 13.88 5.44
C ILE A 418 16.11 12.51 4.78
N MET A 419 16.66 11.46 5.41
CA MET A 419 16.55 10.09 4.92
C MET A 419 15.10 9.63 4.82
N SER A 420 14.25 10.01 5.78
CA SER A 420 12.82 9.66 5.75
C SER A 420 12.08 10.36 4.60
N TYR A 421 12.41 11.62 4.29
CA TYR A 421 11.90 12.29 3.09
C TYR A 421 12.38 11.61 1.80
N ALA A 422 13.66 11.22 1.73
CA ALA A 422 14.19 10.51 0.57
C ALA A 422 13.48 9.16 0.35
N VAL A 423 13.27 8.37 1.42
CA VAL A 423 12.53 7.11 1.35
C VAL A 423 11.07 7.34 0.95
N PHE A 424 10.43 8.38 1.48
CA PHE A 424 9.05 8.72 1.11
C PHE A 424 8.92 9.07 -0.38
N ILE A 425 9.80 9.94 -0.90
CA ILE A 425 9.81 10.33 -2.32
C ILE A 425 10.09 9.10 -3.20
N LEU A 426 11.09 8.29 -2.82
CA LEU A 426 11.44 7.08 -3.55
C LEU A 426 10.27 6.07 -3.60
N ALA A 427 9.58 5.87 -2.48
CA ALA A 427 8.41 5.01 -2.41
C ALA A 427 7.29 5.47 -3.35
N LEU A 428 7.07 6.79 -3.48
CA LEU A 428 6.10 7.34 -4.42
C LEU A 428 6.53 7.19 -5.88
N LEU A 429 7.81 7.42 -6.18
CA LEU A 429 8.33 7.20 -7.52
C LEU A 429 8.13 5.75 -7.97
N PHE A 430 8.27 4.79 -7.06
CA PHE A 430 7.96 3.38 -7.32
C PHE A 430 6.46 3.11 -7.44
N SER A 431 5.62 3.66 -6.56
CA SER A 431 4.16 3.40 -6.60
C SER A 431 3.52 3.96 -7.86
N GLU A 432 3.95 5.15 -8.31
CA GLU A 432 3.49 5.78 -9.55
C GLU A 432 4.20 5.24 -10.81
N GLN A 433 5.06 4.23 -10.64
CA GLN A 433 5.82 3.57 -11.70
C GLN A 433 6.68 4.55 -12.54
N VAL A 434 7.07 5.70 -11.97
CA VAL A 434 7.98 6.66 -12.59
C VAL A 434 9.40 6.11 -12.57
N VAL A 435 9.80 5.59 -11.42
CA VAL A 435 11.00 4.76 -11.29
C VAL A 435 10.49 3.34 -11.18
N MET A 436 10.95 2.46 -12.08
CA MET A 436 10.74 1.04 -11.88
C MET A 436 11.78 0.56 -10.87
N LEU A 437 11.37 -0.32 -9.95
CA LEU A 437 12.37 -1.13 -9.26
C LEU A 437 13.24 -1.76 -10.35
N PRO A 438 14.59 -1.71 -10.24
CA PRO A 438 15.44 -2.45 -11.17
C PRO A 438 14.87 -3.85 -11.21
N ASP A 439 14.56 -4.30 -12.43
CA ASP A 439 13.71 -5.47 -12.63
C ASP A 439 14.24 -6.59 -11.75
N VAL A 440 13.52 -6.86 -10.66
CA VAL A 440 13.90 -7.91 -9.74
C VAL A 440 13.69 -9.25 -10.47
N GLN A 441 13.08 -9.29 -11.66
CA GLN A 441 13.07 -10.44 -12.56
C GLN A 441 14.34 -10.57 -13.43
N ALA A 442 15.18 -9.53 -13.53
CA ALA A 442 16.51 -9.62 -14.11
C ALA A 442 17.55 -10.20 -13.12
N GLY A 443 17.21 -10.33 -11.83
CA GLY A 443 18.13 -10.79 -10.78
C GLY A 443 17.55 -11.69 -9.67
N MET A 444 16.24 -11.96 -9.62
CA MET A 444 15.63 -12.95 -8.73
C MET A 444 14.81 -13.96 -9.52
N PRO A 445 14.90 -15.27 -9.18
CA PRO A 445 14.06 -16.30 -9.75
C PRO A 445 12.59 -15.98 -9.45
N VAL A 446 11.77 -15.97 -10.50
CA VAL A 446 10.31 -15.82 -10.44
C VAL A 446 9.77 -16.78 -9.38
N GLY A 447 9.06 -16.23 -8.39
CA GLY A 447 8.59 -16.92 -7.19
C GLY A 447 8.28 -18.40 -7.38
N VAL A 448 9.07 -19.24 -6.71
CA VAL A 448 8.60 -20.53 -6.24
C VAL A 448 7.54 -20.21 -5.19
N ARG A 449 6.25 -20.19 -5.57
CA ARG A 449 5.18 -20.31 -4.59
C ARG A 449 5.53 -21.55 -3.75
N LYS A 450 5.57 -21.43 -2.42
CA LYS A 450 5.91 -22.52 -1.51
C LYS A 450 5.01 -23.73 -1.80
N PHE A 451 5.52 -24.68 -2.59
CA PHE A 451 4.88 -25.96 -2.82
C PHE A 451 4.85 -26.69 -1.49
N THR A 452 3.68 -27.17 -1.10
CA THR A 452 3.45 -27.70 0.26
C THR A 452 3.73 -29.20 0.34
N VAL A 453 3.79 -29.90 -0.80
CA VAL A 453 3.94 -31.36 -0.86
C VAL A 453 4.96 -31.75 -1.92
N VAL A 454 5.98 -32.52 -1.53
CA VAL A 454 6.91 -33.20 -2.44
C VAL A 454 6.50 -34.66 -2.53
N VAL A 455 6.20 -35.12 -3.74
CA VAL A 455 5.82 -36.51 -4.02
C VAL A 455 6.98 -37.17 -4.78
N LYS A 456 7.59 -38.19 -4.20
CA LYS A 456 8.70 -38.92 -4.82
C LYS A 456 8.14 -39.95 -5.79
N ALA A 457 8.54 -39.89 -7.06
CA ALA A 457 8.04 -40.80 -8.09
C ALA A 457 8.36 -42.28 -7.78
N GLU A 458 9.47 -42.56 -7.10
CA GLU A 458 9.87 -43.90 -6.64
C GLU A 458 8.82 -44.58 -5.76
N GLN A 459 8.06 -43.80 -4.97
CA GLN A 459 7.00 -44.32 -4.11
C GLN A 459 5.77 -44.78 -4.89
N TYR A 460 5.72 -44.47 -6.18
CA TYR A 460 4.60 -44.76 -7.08
C TYR A 460 5.00 -45.73 -8.20
N GLY A 461 6.11 -46.47 -8.01
CA GLY A 461 6.53 -47.53 -8.93
C GLY A 461 7.38 -47.05 -10.11
N VAL A 462 7.95 -45.85 -10.03
CA VAL A 462 8.98 -45.38 -10.99
C VAL A 462 10.34 -45.86 -10.52
N VAL A 463 11.02 -46.68 -11.32
CA VAL A 463 12.27 -47.33 -10.94
C VAL A 463 13.32 -47.01 -11.99
N PRO A 464 14.34 -46.19 -11.68
CA PRO A 464 15.36 -45.85 -12.66
C PRO A 464 16.25 -47.06 -13.00
N ASP A 465 16.75 -47.06 -14.23
CA ASP A 465 17.78 -47.98 -14.75
C ASP A 465 17.38 -49.48 -14.78
N ASP A 466 16.09 -49.81 -14.76
CA ASP A 466 15.59 -51.19 -14.83
C ASP A 466 15.21 -51.67 -16.24
N GLY A 467 15.16 -50.75 -17.22
CA GLY A 467 14.78 -51.01 -18.61
C GLY A 467 13.28 -51.25 -18.85
N LEU A 468 12.44 -51.11 -17.82
CA LEU A 468 10.99 -51.26 -17.86
C LEU A 468 10.30 -49.92 -18.12
N ASP A 469 9.02 -49.94 -18.51
CA ASP A 469 8.31 -48.71 -18.86
C ASP A 469 7.81 -47.95 -17.62
N ASP A 470 8.36 -46.75 -17.38
CA ASP A 470 7.96 -45.86 -16.29
C ASP A 470 6.73 -44.99 -16.63
N SER A 471 6.31 -44.97 -17.90
CA SER A 471 5.32 -44.00 -18.40
C SER A 471 3.98 -44.10 -17.68
N ARG A 472 3.55 -45.32 -17.35
CA ARG A 472 2.25 -45.56 -16.69
C ARG A 472 2.24 -44.95 -15.29
N ALA A 473 3.24 -45.27 -14.49
CA ALA A 473 3.38 -44.76 -13.13
C ALA A 473 3.49 -43.22 -13.12
N LEU A 474 4.30 -42.67 -14.04
CA LEU A 474 4.45 -41.22 -14.18
C LEU A 474 3.17 -40.52 -14.61
N ASN A 475 2.44 -41.04 -15.60
CA ASN A 475 1.16 -40.45 -16.02
C ASN A 475 0.09 -40.51 -14.93
N GLU A 476 0.00 -41.62 -14.20
CA GLU A 476 -0.91 -41.75 -13.07
C GLU A 476 -0.57 -40.72 -11.98
N LEU A 477 0.71 -40.54 -11.67
CA LEU A 477 1.17 -39.56 -10.70
C LEU A 477 0.92 -38.11 -11.17
N LEU A 478 1.18 -37.81 -12.45
CA LEU A 478 0.91 -36.50 -13.04
C LEU A 478 -0.58 -36.16 -13.03
N ALA A 479 -1.45 -37.15 -13.21
CA ALA A 479 -2.89 -36.98 -13.17
C ALA A 479 -3.44 -36.83 -11.74
N THR A 480 -2.89 -37.56 -10.76
CA THR A 480 -3.49 -37.71 -9.41
C THR A 480 -2.83 -36.88 -8.31
N ALA A 481 -1.59 -36.42 -8.48
CA ALA A 481 -0.90 -35.67 -7.42
C ALA A 481 -1.70 -34.43 -6.97
N PRO A 482 -1.59 -33.98 -5.71
CA PRO A 482 -2.27 -32.77 -5.26
C PRO A 482 -1.89 -31.54 -6.11
N ALA A 483 -2.76 -30.53 -6.17
CA ALA A 483 -2.35 -29.23 -6.73
C ALA A 483 -1.23 -28.64 -5.85
N HIS A 484 -0.32 -27.87 -6.44
CA HIS A 484 0.87 -27.34 -5.77
C HIS A 484 1.86 -28.42 -5.28
N SER A 485 1.89 -29.59 -5.94
CA SER A 485 2.88 -30.63 -5.67
C SER A 485 4.15 -30.48 -6.51
N VAL A 486 5.29 -30.87 -5.92
CA VAL A 486 6.51 -31.19 -6.67
C VAL A 486 6.60 -32.70 -6.86
N ILE A 487 6.47 -33.17 -8.09
CA ILE A 487 6.78 -34.53 -8.50
C ILE A 487 8.29 -34.62 -8.68
N GLN A 488 8.95 -35.24 -7.70
CA GLN A 488 10.38 -35.45 -7.70
C GLN A 488 10.71 -36.76 -8.43
N LEU A 489 11.38 -36.66 -9.57
CA LEU A 489 11.93 -37.80 -10.29
C LEU A 489 13.27 -38.23 -9.68
N PRO A 490 13.57 -39.54 -9.65
CA PRO A 490 14.86 -40.04 -9.19
C PRO A 490 15.99 -39.73 -10.18
N ALA A 491 17.23 -39.90 -9.73
CA ALA A 491 18.40 -39.94 -10.60
C ALA A 491 18.42 -41.28 -11.37
N GLY A 492 18.92 -41.28 -12.60
CA GLY A 492 18.99 -42.43 -13.49
C GLY A 492 18.16 -42.27 -14.76
N VAL A 493 18.10 -43.33 -15.56
CA VAL A 493 17.34 -43.41 -16.82
C VAL A 493 15.92 -43.91 -16.53
N LEU A 494 14.91 -43.15 -16.96
CA LEU A 494 13.51 -43.54 -16.94
C LEU A 494 13.07 -43.85 -18.38
N ASP A 495 12.61 -45.07 -18.62
CA ASP A 495 12.25 -45.56 -19.96
C ASP A 495 10.79 -45.17 -20.27
N ILE A 496 10.60 -44.31 -21.28
CA ILE A 496 9.30 -43.74 -21.64
C ILE A 496 8.78 -44.39 -22.94
N ARG A 497 7.82 -45.31 -22.83
CA ARG A 497 7.16 -45.98 -23.97
C ARG A 497 5.77 -45.45 -24.30
N THR A 498 5.22 -44.57 -23.46
CA THR A 498 3.96 -43.86 -23.70
C THR A 498 4.16 -42.37 -23.41
N PRO A 499 3.58 -41.44 -24.21
CA PRO A 499 3.68 -40.00 -23.95
C PRO A 499 3.28 -39.61 -22.53
N LEU A 500 4.07 -38.72 -21.91
CA LEU A 500 3.73 -38.10 -20.63
C LEU A 500 2.85 -36.88 -20.87
N VAL A 501 1.70 -36.78 -20.20
CA VAL A 501 0.74 -35.69 -20.40
C VAL A 501 0.41 -34.96 -19.10
N ILE A 502 0.62 -33.65 -19.09
CA ILE A 502 0.22 -32.74 -18.02
C ILE A 502 -0.94 -31.88 -18.52
N ASN A 503 -2.16 -32.24 -18.14
CA ASN A 503 -3.40 -31.55 -18.53
C ASN A 503 -4.05 -30.75 -17.40
N ARG A 504 -3.28 -30.48 -16.33
CA ARG A 504 -3.72 -29.75 -15.14
C ARG A 504 -2.65 -28.76 -14.68
N SER A 505 -3.12 -27.73 -13.98
CA SER A 505 -2.30 -26.60 -13.55
C SER A 505 -1.60 -26.84 -12.21
N LEU A 506 -0.64 -25.98 -11.88
CA LEU A 506 0.02 -25.92 -10.56
C LEU A 506 0.81 -27.19 -10.21
N VAL A 507 1.50 -27.76 -11.19
CA VAL A 507 2.32 -28.97 -11.07
C VAL A 507 3.78 -28.64 -11.34
N THR A 508 4.70 -29.12 -10.51
CA THR A 508 6.12 -29.09 -10.82
C THR A 508 6.62 -30.51 -11.06
N MET A 509 7.28 -30.77 -12.17
CA MET A 509 8.07 -31.98 -12.40
C MET A 509 9.55 -31.59 -12.32
N ARG A 510 10.26 -32.19 -11.36
CA ARG A 510 11.65 -31.86 -11.06
C ARG A 510 12.50 -33.13 -11.07
N GLY A 511 13.56 -33.14 -11.88
CA GLY A 511 14.59 -34.17 -11.83
C GLY A 511 15.64 -33.91 -10.74
N ALA A 512 16.63 -34.79 -10.65
CA ALA A 512 17.79 -34.66 -9.77
C ALA A 512 18.91 -33.80 -10.37
N GLY A 513 18.77 -33.36 -11.62
CA GLY A 513 19.78 -32.60 -12.35
C GLY A 513 19.76 -32.91 -13.85
N ARG A 514 20.13 -31.91 -14.66
CA ARG A 514 20.35 -32.09 -16.10
C ARG A 514 21.50 -33.08 -16.34
N GLY A 515 21.23 -34.15 -17.08
CA GLY A 515 22.15 -35.28 -17.27
C GLY A 515 22.14 -36.31 -16.14
N THR A 516 21.45 -36.04 -15.04
CA THR A 516 21.31 -36.95 -13.90
C THR A 516 19.98 -37.70 -13.94
N THR A 517 18.87 -37.02 -14.24
CA THR A 517 17.58 -37.66 -14.55
C THR A 517 17.36 -37.61 -16.05
N ILE A 518 17.21 -38.76 -16.70
CA ILE A 518 17.08 -38.88 -18.15
C ILE A 518 15.75 -39.57 -18.49
N LEU A 519 14.82 -38.84 -19.10
CA LEU A 519 13.64 -39.40 -19.74
C LEU A 519 14.04 -39.91 -21.12
N LYS A 520 14.23 -41.23 -21.24
CA LYS A 520 14.64 -41.88 -22.48
C LYS A 520 13.42 -42.47 -23.18
N ALA A 521 12.98 -41.81 -24.24
CA ALA A 521 11.76 -42.18 -24.94
C ALA A 521 12.01 -43.10 -26.13
N ARG A 522 11.10 -44.06 -26.33
CA ARG A 522 10.99 -44.88 -27.53
C ARG A 522 9.55 -44.80 -28.03
N LEU A 523 9.27 -43.79 -28.85
CA LEU A 523 7.94 -43.43 -29.33
C LEU A 523 7.93 -43.35 -30.86
N GLN A 524 6.74 -43.39 -31.45
CA GLN A 524 6.53 -43.32 -32.91
C GLN A 524 5.70 -42.08 -33.27
N GLY A 525 5.73 -41.64 -34.53
CA GLY A 525 5.15 -40.39 -35.03
C GLY A 525 3.63 -40.24 -34.92
N LYS A 526 2.92 -41.29 -34.48
CA LYS A 526 1.51 -41.18 -34.03
C LYS A 526 1.38 -40.39 -32.73
N ASP A 527 2.46 -40.37 -31.93
CA ASP A 527 2.55 -39.67 -30.66
C ASP A 527 3.00 -38.22 -30.90
N LYS A 528 2.32 -37.27 -30.26
CA LYS A 528 2.62 -35.84 -30.48
C LYS A 528 3.97 -35.43 -29.90
N ALA A 529 4.25 -35.87 -28.68
CA ALA A 529 5.45 -35.51 -27.95
C ALA A 529 5.81 -36.55 -26.88
N VAL A 530 7.07 -36.55 -26.43
CA VAL A 530 7.52 -37.30 -25.25
C VAL A 530 6.86 -36.76 -23.98
N LEU A 531 6.91 -35.43 -23.78
CA LEU A 531 6.23 -34.74 -22.70
C LEU A 531 5.37 -33.60 -23.26
N ALA A 532 4.07 -33.64 -22.99
CA ALA A 532 3.10 -32.66 -23.45
C ALA A 532 2.39 -31.98 -22.26
N ILE A 533 2.44 -30.65 -22.21
CA ILE A 533 1.62 -29.83 -21.32
C ILE A 533 0.48 -29.28 -22.18
N GLU A 534 -0.72 -29.86 -22.04
CA GLU A 534 -1.83 -29.63 -22.96
C GLU A 534 -3.06 -29.10 -22.23
N GLY A 535 -3.41 -27.84 -22.53
CA GLY A 535 -4.75 -27.31 -22.28
C GLY A 535 -5.68 -27.51 -23.48
N LEU A 536 -6.79 -26.78 -23.46
CA LEU A 536 -7.82 -26.88 -24.51
C LEU A 536 -8.21 -25.49 -25.00
N ARG A 537 -8.39 -25.35 -26.32
CA ARG A 537 -8.93 -24.13 -26.96
C ARG A 537 -10.28 -23.68 -26.38
N GLY A 538 -11.06 -24.62 -25.85
CA GLY A 538 -12.40 -24.37 -25.35
C GLY A 538 -13.45 -24.18 -26.47
N LYS A 539 -14.68 -23.82 -26.04
CA LYS A 539 -15.81 -23.60 -26.95
C LYS A 539 -15.80 -22.17 -27.47
N LYS A 540 -16.38 -21.97 -28.66
CA LYS A 540 -16.73 -20.63 -29.15
C LYS A 540 -17.86 -20.11 -28.26
N ILE A 541 -17.68 -18.92 -27.68
CA ILE A 541 -18.61 -18.39 -26.67
C ILE A 541 -19.45 -17.24 -27.19
N ALA A 542 -18.93 -16.44 -28.14
CA ALA A 542 -19.60 -15.22 -28.60
C ALA A 542 -18.98 -14.66 -29.88
N MET A 543 -19.60 -13.59 -30.35
CA MET A 543 -19.00 -12.55 -31.20
C MET A 543 -18.88 -11.26 -30.36
N PRO A 544 -17.96 -10.33 -30.71
CA PRO A 544 -17.96 -8.99 -30.11
C PRO A 544 -19.33 -8.31 -30.25
N ALA A 545 -19.74 -7.49 -29.29
CA ALA A 545 -20.98 -6.70 -29.41
C ALA A 545 -20.82 -5.55 -30.43
N GLU A 546 -19.59 -5.06 -30.58
CA GLU A 546 -19.19 -3.97 -31.48
C GLU A 546 -17.82 -4.26 -32.12
N ASP A 547 -17.46 -3.46 -33.12
CA ASP A 547 -16.15 -3.57 -33.76
C ASP A 547 -15.03 -3.15 -32.81
N ILE A 548 -14.10 -4.06 -32.55
CA ILE A 548 -12.89 -3.76 -31.78
C ILE A 548 -11.82 -3.22 -32.72
N ARG A 549 -11.36 -2.01 -32.47
CA ARG A 549 -10.37 -1.28 -33.27
C ARG A 549 -8.96 -1.39 -32.66
N PRO A 550 -7.90 -1.31 -33.49
CA PRO A 550 -6.54 -1.22 -32.98
C PRO A 550 -6.38 -0.08 -31.97
N GLY A 551 -5.59 -0.29 -30.91
CA GLY A 551 -5.37 0.68 -29.84
C GLY A 551 -6.39 0.65 -28.70
N GLN A 552 -7.52 -0.02 -28.86
CA GLN A 552 -8.48 -0.22 -27.77
C GLN A 552 -7.97 -1.25 -26.76
N SER A 553 -8.27 -1.05 -25.48
CA SER A 553 -8.01 -2.00 -24.37
C SER A 553 -9.28 -2.33 -23.58
N VAL A 554 -10.43 -1.86 -24.06
CA VAL A 554 -11.75 -2.10 -23.49
C VAL A 554 -12.67 -2.47 -24.64
N ALA A 555 -13.53 -3.47 -24.46
CA ALA A 555 -14.57 -3.82 -25.42
C ALA A 555 -15.75 -4.49 -24.72
N GLU A 556 -16.94 -4.31 -25.28
CA GLU A 556 -18.13 -5.05 -24.86
C GLU A 556 -18.16 -6.45 -25.48
N VAL A 557 -18.20 -7.47 -24.63
CA VAL A 557 -18.31 -8.86 -25.04
C VAL A 557 -19.38 -9.54 -24.21
N GLN A 558 -20.38 -10.11 -24.89
CA GLN A 558 -21.42 -10.89 -24.24
C GLN A 558 -20.81 -12.21 -23.75
N LEU A 559 -20.57 -12.31 -22.44
CA LEU A 559 -20.05 -13.50 -21.79
C LEU A 559 -21.16 -14.16 -20.96
N PRO A 560 -21.25 -15.51 -20.92
CA PRO A 560 -22.11 -16.22 -19.97
C PRO A 560 -21.88 -15.74 -18.52
N GLU A 561 -22.93 -15.75 -17.69
CA GLU A 561 -22.87 -15.21 -16.31
C GLU A 561 -21.80 -15.87 -15.43
N VAL A 562 -21.52 -17.15 -15.66
CA VAL A 562 -20.56 -17.95 -14.87
C VAL A 562 -19.19 -17.98 -15.55
N ILE A 563 -18.46 -16.86 -15.49
CA ILE A 563 -17.00 -16.84 -15.71
C ILE A 563 -16.39 -16.11 -14.51
N ALA A 564 -16.17 -16.86 -13.43
CA ALA A 564 -15.56 -16.36 -12.19
C ALA A 564 -14.16 -16.95 -12.02
N GLY A 565 -13.15 -16.09 -11.85
CA GLY A 565 -11.83 -16.46 -11.36
C GLY A 565 -10.66 -15.74 -12.05
N ASP A 566 -9.46 -15.86 -11.45
CA ASP A 566 -8.15 -15.34 -11.89
C ASP A 566 -7.64 -15.86 -13.27
N GLN A 567 -8.53 -16.47 -14.07
CA GLN A 567 -8.23 -17.27 -15.27
C GLN A 567 -8.93 -16.73 -16.53
N SER A 568 -9.17 -15.42 -16.58
CA SER A 568 -9.90 -14.73 -17.64
C SER A 568 -9.00 -14.45 -18.84
N VAL A 569 -8.80 -15.42 -19.73
CA VAL A 569 -8.13 -15.23 -21.03
C VAL A 569 -9.12 -15.50 -22.16
N LEU A 570 -9.18 -14.62 -23.15
CA LEU A 570 -9.92 -14.85 -24.39
C LEU A 570 -8.98 -15.11 -25.55
N LEU A 571 -9.38 -16.01 -26.45
CA LEU A 571 -8.83 -16.09 -27.79
C LEU A 571 -9.77 -15.32 -28.73
N LEU A 572 -9.27 -14.23 -29.32
CA LEU A 572 -9.96 -13.53 -30.39
C LEU A 572 -9.26 -13.85 -31.70
N ARG A 573 -10.00 -14.23 -32.73
CA ARG A 573 -9.45 -14.53 -34.05
C ARG A 573 -10.44 -14.24 -35.17
N ARG A 574 -9.93 -13.90 -36.36
CA ARG A 574 -10.73 -13.77 -37.57
C ARG A 574 -10.04 -14.40 -38.78
N PRO A 575 -10.77 -15.00 -39.74
CA PRO A 575 -10.18 -15.59 -40.95
C PRO A 575 -9.37 -14.55 -41.72
N ASN A 576 -8.40 -14.95 -42.54
CA ASN A 576 -7.69 -13.98 -43.39
C ASN A 576 -8.59 -13.57 -44.57
N ASP A 577 -8.43 -12.35 -45.09
CA ASP A 577 -9.14 -11.85 -46.27
C ASP A 577 -8.17 -11.25 -47.29
N GLN A 578 -8.63 -11.12 -48.54
CA GLN A 578 -7.81 -10.61 -49.63
C GLN A 578 -7.27 -9.21 -49.35
N GLN A 579 -8.08 -8.35 -48.73
CA GLN A 579 -7.68 -6.99 -48.36
C GLN A 579 -6.46 -7.00 -47.44
N PHE A 580 -6.49 -7.85 -46.42
CA PHE A 580 -5.38 -8.01 -45.48
C PHE A 580 -4.15 -8.61 -46.16
N CYS A 581 -4.29 -9.66 -46.98
CA CYS A 581 -3.16 -10.24 -47.71
C CYS A 581 -2.45 -9.22 -48.62
N THR A 582 -3.24 -8.42 -49.34
CA THR A 582 -2.72 -7.33 -50.18
C THR A 582 -2.02 -6.28 -49.34
N ALA A 583 -2.62 -5.88 -48.21
CA ALA A 583 -2.06 -4.86 -47.32
C ALA A 583 -0.72 -5.26 -46.69
N ILE A 584 -0.51 -6.56 -46.45
CA ILE A 584 0.76 -7.07 -45.90
C ILE A 584 1.77 -7.44 -46.99
N GLY A 585 1.44 -7.23 -48.27
CA GLY A 585 2.33 -7.47 -49.40
C GLY A 585 2.51 -8.95 -49.77
N SER A 586 1.59 -9.84 -49.39
CA SER A 586 1.74 -11.26 -49.75
C SER A 586 1.50 -11.51 -51.23
N LYS A 587 2.50 -12.06 -51.91
CA LYS A 587 2.46 -12.31 -53.37
C LYS A 587 1.94 -13.70 -53.74
N ARG A 588 2.13 -14.69 -52.86
CA ARG A 588 1.85 -16.10 -53.16
C ARG A 588 0.90 -16.77 -52.16
N TRP A 589 0.82 -16.28 -50.92
CA TRP A 589 0.06 -16.92 -49.86
C TRP A 589 -1.10 -16.02 -49.41
N CYS A 590 -2.34 -16.39 -49.76
CA CYS A 590 -3.53 -15.74 -49.21
C CYS A 590 -4.59 -16.77 -48.86
N GLU A 591 -4.23 -17.70 -47.99
CA GLU A 591 -5.17 -18.71 -47.53
C GLU A 591 -6.05 -18.17 -46.41
N LYS A 592 -7.34 -18.54 -46.45
CA LYS A 592 -8.30 -18.18 -45.39
C LYS A 592 -7.87 -18.71 -44.01
N TYR A 593 -7.19 -19.85 -43.99
CA TYR A 593 -6.69 -20.55 -42.80
C TYR A 593 -5.24 -21.00 -43.00
N PRO A 594 -4.42 -21.11 -41.93
CA PRO A 594 -4.72 -20.83 -40.52
C PRO A 594 -4.97 -19.35 -40.23
N TYR A 595 -5.68 -19.08 -39.12
CA TYR A 595 -5.94 -17.72 -38.64
C TYR A 595 -4.61 -17.05 -38.31
N ILE A 596 -4.24 -15.95 -38.98
CA ILE A 596 -3.04 -15.17 -38.59
C ILE A 596 -3.37 -13.83 -37.93
N ARG A 597 -4.64 -13.41 -38.00
CA ARG A 597 -5.20 -12.30 -37.22
C ARG A 597 -5.85 -12.88 -35.96
N GLN A 598 -5.04 -13.16 -34.95
CA GLN A 598 -5.51 -13.67 -33.66
C GLN A 598 -4.64 -13.21 -32.49
N THR A 599 -5.23 -13.24 -31.28
CA THR A 599 -4.52 -12.93 -30.03
C THR A 599 -5.11 -13.73 -28.87
N LEU A 600 -4.23 -14.18 -27.95
CA LEU A 600 -4.61 -14.61 -26.60
C LEU A 600 -4.41 -13.44 -25.65
N ILE A 601 -5.47 -13.02 -24.98
CA ILE A 601 -5.45 -11.79 -24.19
C ILE A 601 -6.14 -11.97 -22.84
N PRO A 602 -5.45 -11.71 -21.71
CA PRO A 602 -6.09 -11.63 -20.41
C PRO A 602 -7.07 -10.46 -20.33
N PHE A 603 -8.15 -10.66 -19.58
CA PHE A 603 -9.19 -9.65 -19.36
C PHE A 603 -9.66 -9.62 -17.90
N ARG A 604 -10.26 -8.50 -17.51
CA ARG A 604 -10.99 -8.30 -16.26
C ARG A 604 -12.36 -7.69 -16.58
N ARG A 605 -13.39 -8.14 -15.88
CA ARG A 605 -14.74 -7.57 -16.03
C ARG A 605 -14.77 -6.22 -15.30
N ALA A 606 -15.20 -5.17 -16.00
CA ALA A 606 -15.27 -3.81 -15.46
C ALA A 606 -16.67 -3.53 -14.88
N ALA A 607 -17.71 -3.56 -15.72
CA ALA A 607 -19.13 -3.49 -15.34
C ALA A 607 -20.00 -4.13 -16.45
N GLY A 608 -21.03 -4.89 -16.08
CA GLY A 608 -21.90 -5.56 -17.06
C GLY A 608 -21.14 -6.46 -18.05
N ASN A 609 -21.32 -6.22 -19.35
CA ASN A 609 -20.64 -6.93 -20.46
C ASN A 609 -19.32 -6.27 -20.90
N GLU A 610 -18.87 -5.21 -20.23
CA GLU A 610 -17.62 -4.54 -20.57
C GLU A 610 -16.41 -5.29 -20.00
N LEU A 611 -15.47 -5.62 -20.87
CA LEU A 611 -14.21 -6.26 -20.52
C LEU A 611 -13.04 -5.29 -20.74
N ARG A 612 -12.17 -5.20 -19.74
CA ARG A 612 -10.88 -4.51 -19.81
C ARG A 612 -9.77 -5.52 -20.02
N PHE A 613 -8.96 -5.32 -21.04
CA PHE A 613 -7.88 -6.21 -21.44
C PHE A 613 -6.53 -5.70 -20.94
N ASP A 614 -5.59 -6.62 -20.67
CA ASP A 614 -4.26 -6.28 -20.14
C ASP A 614 -3.33 -5.63 -21.19
N ARG A 615 -3.76 -5.51 -22.46
CA ARG A 615 -3.04 -4.80 -23.53
C ARG A 615 -4.01 -4.23 -24.56
N GLN A 616 -3.48 -3.36 -25.41
CA GLN A 616 -4.22 -2.85 -26.57
C GLN A 616 -4.27 -3.89 -27.69
N PHE A 617 -5.40 -3.93 -28.41
CA PHE A 617 -5.53 -4.76 -29.61
C PHE A 617 -4.65 -4.22 -30.74
N PHE A 618 -3.92 -5.12 -31.41
CA PHE A 618 -3.13 -4.77 -32.59
C PHE A 618 -3.95 -4.89 -33.89
N PHE A 619 -4.80 -5.90 -33.98
CA PHE A 619 -5.70 -6.10 -35.12
C PHE A 619 -7.05 -5.45 -34.88
N SER A 620 -7.73 -5.11 -35.98
CA SER A 620 -9.18 -4.90 -35.95
C SER A 620 -9.92 -6.23 -35.91
N PHE A 621 -10.89 -6.32 -35.01
CA PHE A 621 -11.80 -7.45 -34.85
C PHE A 621 -13.25 -6.97 -35.04
N PRO A 622 -13.76 -6.97 -36.30
CA PRO A 622 -15.13 -6.60 -36.60
C PRO A 622 -16.11 -7.60 -35.99
N LYS A 623 -17.26 -7.11 -35.52
CA LYS A 623 -18.26 -7.92 -34.81
C LYS A 623 -18.72 -9.14 -35.62
N ASP A 624 -18.93 -8.97 -36.93
CA ASP A 624 -19.56 -9.99 -37.79
C ASP A 624 -18.59 -11.10 -38.25
N SER A 625 -17.28 -10.90 -38.09
CA SER A 625 -16.25 -11.84 -38.60
C SER A 625 -15.29 -12.37 -37.53
N THR A 626 -15.44 -11.91 -36.29
CA THR A 626 -14.57 -12.30 -35.17
C THR A 626 -15.16 -13.46 -34.40
N GLU A 627 -14.32 -14.45 -34.13
CA GLU A 627 -14.63 -15.56 -33.24
C GLU A 627 -13.95 -15.35 -31.88
N ILE A 628 -14.73 -15.46 -30.81
CA ILE A 628 -14.23 -15.41 -29.43
C ILE A 628 -14.36 -16.81 -28.81
N PHE A 629 -13.27 -17.31 -28.22
CA PHE A 629 -13.23 -18.56 -27.48
C PHE A 629 -12.79 -18.32 -26.03
N LEU A 630 -13.29 -19.17 -25.14
CA LEU A 630 -12.83 -19.27 -23.75
C LEU A 630 -11.92 -20.49 -23.59
N PRO A 631 -10.59 -20.35 -23.77
CA PRO A 631 -9.65 -21.44 -23.59
C PRO A 631 -9.57 -21.90 -22.13
N ARG A 632 -9.41 -23.22 -21.94
CA ARG A 632 -9.02 -23.83 -20.68
C ARG A 632 -7.51 -24.04 -20.72
N LEU A 633 -6.77 -23.01 -20.37
CA LEU A 633 -5.31 -23.04 -20.40
C LEU A 633 -4.77 -23.83 -19.21
N VAL A 634 -3.81 -24.73 -19.44
CA VAL A 634 -3.01 -25.28 -18.33
C VAL A 634 -2.01 -24.22 -17.92
N HIS A 635 -1.88 -23.98 -16.61
CA HIS A 635 -1.05 -22.88 -16.13
C HIS A 635 -0.18 -23.21 -14.92
N ASP A 636 0.86 -22.40 -14.74
CA ASP A 636 1.79 -22.48 -13.62
C ASP A 636 2.42 -23.88 -13.46
N VAL A 637 2.76 -24.52 -14.59
CA VAL A 637 3.53 -25.77 -14.62
C VAL A 637 5.02 -25.46 -14.72
N LEU A 638 5.86 -26.15 -13.94
CA LEU A 638 7.32 -26.05 -14.01
C LEU A 638 7.94 -27.41 -14.34
N ILE A 639 8.75 -27.46 -15.40
CA ILE A 639 9.62 -28.60 -15.72
C ILE A 639 11.06 -28.17 -15.48
N THR A 640 11.77 -28.87 -14.60
CA THR A 640 13.15 -28.46 -14.23
C THR A 640 14.08 -29.63 -13.96
N ASP A 641 15.38 -29.39 -14.20
CA ASP A 641 16.50 -30.23 -13.76
C ASP A 641 16.47 -31.67 -14.30
N LEU A 642 16.20 -31.85 -15.61
CA LEU A 642 16.16 -33.16 -16.26
C LEU A 642 16.61 -33.11 -17.73
N THR A 643 16.84 -34.28 -18.31
CA THR A 643 17.11 -34.48 -19.74
C THR A 643 15.96 -35.25 -20.38
N ILE A 644 15.49 -34.84 -21.55
CA ILE A 644 14.54 -35.60 -22.39
C ILE A 644 15.24 -35.98 -23.68
N THR A 645 15.17 -37.24 -24.08
CA THR A 645 15.76 -37.71 -25.33
C THR A 645 14.92 -38.78 -26.01
N LEU A 646 14.94 -38.81 -27.35
CA LEU A 646 14.34 -39.88 -28.14
C LEU A 646 15.44 -40.82 -28.65
N ASP A 647 15.34 -42.10 -28.29
CA ASP A 647 16.25 -43.17 -28.67
C ASP A 647 15.69 -43.92 -29.88
N ILE A 648 16.43 -43.94 -30.99
CA ILE A 648 16.12 -44.77 -32.16
C ILE A 648 17.11 -45.95 -32.16
N PRO A 649 16.65 -47.19 -31.86
CA PRO A 649 17.54 -48.34 -31.75
C PRO A 649 18.36 -48.57 -33.02
N GLY A 650 19.68 -48.78 -32.85
CA GLY A 650 20.59 -49.09 -33.95
C GLY A 650 21.11 -47.89 -34.74
N HIS A 651 20.67 -46.67 -34.42
CA HIS A 651 21.08 -45.45 -35.11
C HIS A 651 21.76 -44.44 -34.16
N SER A 652 22.70 -43.67 -34.70
CA SER A 652 23.31 -42.53 -34.04
C SER A 652 22.80 -41.22 -34.62
N ILE A 653 22.48 -40.24 -33.77
CA ILE A 653 22.04 -38.90 -34.22
C ILE A 653 23.07 -38.21 -35.14
N ASP A 654 24.33 -38.63 -35.06
CA ASP A 654 25.41 -38.12 -35.90
C ASP A 654 25.24 -38.48 -37.39
N GLU A 655 24.52 -39.56 -37.70
CA GLU A 655 24.18 -39.96 -39.08
C GLU A 655 23.40 -38.86 -39.82
N VAL A 656 22.64 -38.05 -39.08
CA VAL A 656 21.77 -37.00 -39.62
C VAL A 656 22.16 -35.60 -39.16
N ARG A 657 23.34 -35.40 -38.56
CA ARG A 657 23.74 -34.11 -37.93
C ARG A 657 23.49 -32.89 -38.83
N TYR A 658 23.90 -32.97 -40.09
CA TYR A 658 23.72 -31.93 -41.12
C TYR A 658 22.79 -32.35 -42.27
N ASP A 659 22.01 -33.42 -42.07
CA ASP A 659 21.02 -33.85 -43.05
C ASP A 659 19.72 -33.05 -42.85
N TYR A 660 19.33 -32.26 -43.85
CA TYR A 660 18.11 -31.46 -43.84
C TYR A 660 16.95 -32.13 -44.56
N GLU A 661 16.88 -33.46 -44.52
CA GLU A 661 15.76 -34.30 -44.96
C GLU A 661 15.00 -34.93 -43.77
N ASN A 662 13.91 -35.64 -44.05
CA ASN A 662 13.16 -36.43 -43.05
C ASN A 662 13.52 -37.90 -43.20
N ARG A 663 14.59 -38.34 -42.52
CA ARG A 663 15.13 -39.71 -42.64
C ARG A 663 14.39 -40.73 -41.79
N PHE A 664 13.72 -40.27 -40.73
CA PHE A 664 13.05 -41.10 -39.73
C PHE A 664 11.59 -40.63 -39.58
N PRO A 665 10.79 -40.63 -40.67
CA PRO A 665 9.45 -40.07 -40.66
C PRO A 665 8.49 -40.79 -39.68
N ASP A 666 8.77 -42.06 -39.37
CA ASP A 666 8.00 -42.86 -38.42
C ASP A 666 8.30 -42.48 -36.95
N GLU A 667 9.29 -41.61 -36.71
CA GLU A 667 9.72 -41.10 -35.41
C GLU A 667 9.54 -39.57 -35.31
N GLU A 668 8.59 -38.99 -36.04
CA GLU A 668 8.24 -37.56 -35.98
C GLU A 668 7.55 -37.14 -34.66
N VAL A 669 8.24 -37.31 -33.54
CA VAL A 669 7.77 -37.00 -32.18
C VAL A 669 8.50 -35.78 -31.62
N ASP A 670 7.77 -34.83 -31.04
CA ASP A 670 8.38 -33.67 -30.37
C ASP A 670 8.94 -34.08 -28.98
N LEU A 671 10.01 -33.46 -28.47
CA LEU A 671 10.46 -33.79 -27.11
C LEU A 671 9.58 -33.12 -26.05
N LEU A 672 9.34 -31.81 -26.20
CA LEU A 672 8.53 -31.04 -25.26
C LEU A 672 7.51 -30.15 -25.99
N LEU A 673 6.23 -30.41 -25.73
CA LEU A 673 5.11 -29.66 -26.29
C LEU A 673 4.38 -28.87 -25.20
N LEU A 674 4.29 -27.56 -25.36
CA LEU A 674 3.48 -26.66 -24.54
C LEU A 674 2.35 -26.12 -25.43
N GLN A 675 1.12 -26.63 -25.24
CA GLN A 675 -0.02 -26.27 -26.07
C GLN A 675 -1.21 -25.79 -25.25
N TRP A 676 -1.78 -24.63 -25.59
CA TRP A 676 -2.85 -24.00 -24.80
C TRP A 676 -2.46 -23.82 -23.34
N VAL A 677 -1.35 -23.10 -23.12
CA VAL A 677 -0.74 -22.92 -21.79
C VAL A 677 -0.56 -21.47 -21.41
N ARG A 678 -0.48 -21.21 -20.10
CA ARG A 678 -0.14 -19.90 -19.53
C ARG A 678 0.87 -20.01 -18.39
N HIS A 679 1.83 -19.11 -18.27
CA HIS A 679 2.78 -19.10 -17.14
C HIS A 679 3.53 -20.43 -16.91
N CYS A 680 3.69 -21.25 -17.95
CA CYS A 680 4.45 -22.48 -17.83
C CYS A 680 5.94 -22.21 -18.04
N ARG A 681 6.78 -22.89 -17.26
CA ARG A 681 8.21 -22.67 -17.18
C ARG A 681 8.99 -23.94 -17.45
N VAL A 682 10.06 -23.82 -18.23
CA VAL A 682 11.04 -24.88 -18.49
C VAL A 682 12.40 -24.33 -18.10
N GLU A 683 13.02 -24.91 -17.07
CA GLU A 683 14.25 -24.37 -16.46
C GLU A 683 15.33 -25.45 -16.35
N ASN A 684 16.55 -25.17 -16.83
CA ASN A 684 17.67 -26.12 -16.73
C ASN A 684 17.37 -27.53 -17.29
N VAL A 685 16.77 -27.60 -18.48
CA VAL A 685 16.41 -28.86 -19.16
C VAL A 685 17.29 -29.10 -20.39
N ALA A 686 17.71 -30.34 -20.62
CA ALA A 686 18.30 -30.77 -21.89
C ALA A 686 17.25 -31.49 -22.77
N LEU A 687 17.20 -31.15 -24.05
CA LEU A 687 16.32 -31.72 -25.06
C LEU A 687 17.20 -32.26 -26.19
N LEU A 688 17.44 -33.56 -26.20
CA LEU A 688 18.45 -34.19 -27.04
C LEU A 688 17.81 -35.14 -28.06
N GLN A 689 18.29 -35.10 -29.29
CA GLN A 689 17.90 -36.05 -30.35
C GLN A 689 16.39 -36.03 -30.62
N ALA A 690 15.82 -34.85 -30.87
CA ALA A 690 14.37 -34.74 -31.10
C ALA A 690 13.92 -35.54 -32.32
N GLY A 691 12.78 -36.23 -32.24
CA GLY A 691 12.19 -36.88 -33.40
C GLY A 691 11.83 -35.87 -34.49
N ARG A 692 11.10 -34.82 -34.09
CA ARG A 692 10.75 -33.68 -34.95
C ARG A 692 11.15 -32.34 -34.33
N HIS A 693 10.47 -31.85 -33.32
CA HIS A 693 10.80 -30.58 -32.65
C HIS A 693 11.37 -30.81 -31.26
N ALA A 694 12.40 -30.06 -30.89
CA ALA A 694 12.92 -30.13 -29.52
C ALA A 694 11.93 -29.49 -28.54
N LEU A 695 11.48 -28.28 -28.86
CA LEU A 695 10.50 -27.54 -28.05
C LEU A 695 9.44 -26.91 -28.94
N VAL A 696 8.18 -27.04 -28.55
CA VAL A 696 7.06 -26.37 -29.20
C VAL A 696 6.27 -25.57 -28.16
N MET A 697 6.14 -24.26 -28.40
CA MET A 697 5.20 -23.38 -27.70
C MET A 697 4.10 -22.99 -28.69
N GLU A 698 2.89 -23.52 -28.50
CA GLU A 698 1.78 -23.46 -29.45
C GLU A 698 0.52 -22.93 -28.76
N ASN A 699 0.04 -21.73 -29.10
CA ASN A 699 -1.01 -21.04 -28.32
C ASN A 699 -0.61 -20.87 -26.85
N ALA A 700 0.62 -20.39 -26.65
CA ALA A 700 1.22 -20.17 -25.33
C ALA A 700 1.18 -18.69 -24.97
N LEU A 701 0.85 -18.39 -23.71
CA LEU A 701 0.80 -17.03 -23.18
C LEU A 701 1.72 -16.89 -21.97
N GLN A 702 2.62 -15.91 -21.97
CA GLN A 702 3.46 -15.60 -20.81
C GLN A 702 4.26 -16.82 -20.29
N CYS A 703 4.73 -17.70 -21.18
CA CYS A 703 5.52 -18.88 -20.82
C CYS A 703 7.02 -18.60 -20.97
N SER A 704 7.88 -19.33 -20.25
CA SER A 704 9.34 -19.14 -20.36
C SER A 704 10.12 -20.43 -20.44
N ALA A 705 11.18 -20.42 -21.24
CA ALA A 705 12.19 -21.47 -21.31
C ALA A 705 13.57 -20.85 -21.06
N ARG A 706 14.23 -21.26 -19.97
CA ARG A 706 15.51 -20.70 -19.52
C ARG A 706 16.53 -21.81 -19.27
N GLY A 707 17.79 -21.62 -19.67
CA GLY A 707 18.83 -22.62 -19.40
C GLY A 707 18.71 -23.90 -20.24
N LEU A 708 18.04 -23.83 -21.40
CA LEU A 708 17.86 -24.98 -22.27
C LEU A 708 19.17 -25.41 -22.95
N VAL A 709 19.36 -26.72 -23.10
CA VAL A 709 20.36 -27.31 -23.99
C VAL A 709 19.63 -28.14 -25.02
N VAL A 710 19.64 -27.71 -26.28
CA VAL A 710 19.02 -28.41 -27.40
C VAL A 710 20.11 -28.92 -28.33
N ASP A 711 20.07 -30.22 -28.63
CA ASP A 711 21.07 -30.85 -29.49
C ASP A 711 20.47 -31.97 -30.32
N GLY A 712 20.39 -31.76 -31.63
CA GLY A 712 20.04 -32.80 -32.59
C GLY A 712 18.53 -32.94 -32.82
N ALA A 713 18.19 -33.19 -34.08
CA ALA A 713 16.86 -33.67 -34.49
C ALA A 713 17.00 -34.67 -35.63
N TRP A 714 16.23 -35.76 -35.58
CA TRP A 714 16.22 -36.86 -36.55
C TRP A 714 15.59 -36.45 -37.88
N ASN A 715 14.54 -35.63 -37.84
CA ASN A 715 13.87 -35.09 -39.02
C ASN A 715 14.04 -33.58 -39.11
N LYS A 716 14.60 -33.11 -40.23
CA LYS A 716 14.86 -31.67 -40.52
C LYS A 716 14.35 -31.23 -41.90
N GLY A 717 13.67 -32.10 -42.61
CA GLY A 717 13.16 -31.92 -43.97
C GLY A 717 11.96 -31.01 -44.13
N LYS A 718 11.39 -31.04 -45.35
CA LYS A 718 10.20 -30.28 -45.74
C LYS A 718 9.02 -30.54 -44.78
N LYS A 719 8.01 -29.66 -44.82
CA LYS A 719 6.86 -29.59 -43.89
C LYS A 719 7.16 -29.01 -42.50
N GLY A 720 8.41 -28.60 -42.27
CA GLY A 720 8.79 -27.77 -41.14
C GLY A 720 9.15 -28.59 -39.90
N ASN A 721 10.18 -29.42 -40.02
CA ASN A 721 10.70 -30.28 -38.95
C ASN A 721 12.03 -29.73 -38.39
N GLY A 722 12.40 -30.14 -37.17
CA GLY A 722 13.70 -29.81 -36.57
C GLY A 722 13.74 -28.46 -35.87
N TYR A 723 12.71 -28.06 -35.12
CA TYR A 723 12.62 -26.68 -34.60
C TYR A 723 12.64 -26.58 -33.07
N VAL A 724 13.11 -25.43 -32.59
CA VAL A 724 12.56 -24.78 -31.39
C VAL A 724 11.51 -23.80 -31.87
N ARG A 725 10.24 -24.10 -31.62
CA ARG A 725 9.11 -23.54 -32.35
C ARG A 725 8.21 -22.68 -31.47
N LEU A 726 8.17 -21.37 -31.72
CA LEU A 726 7.20 -20.46 -31.12
C LEU A 726 6.12 -20.13 -32.18
N ALA A 727 4.92 -20.65 -31.97
CA ALA A 727 3.79 -20.52 -32.88
C ALA A 727 2.53 -20.07 -32.13
N ARG A 728 1.89 -18.97 -32.55
CA ARG A 728 0.78 -18.34 -31.81
C ARG A 728 1.16 -18.14 -30.34
N ALA A 729 2.41 -17.76 -30.10
CA ALA A 729 2.96 -17.52 -28.77
C ALA A 729 2.93 -16.02 -28.47
N TYR A 730 2.52 -15.66 -27.26
CA TYR A 730 2.34 -14.27 -26.83
C TYR A 730 3.09 -14.03 -25.53
N ASP A 731 3.94 -13.01 -25.50
CA ASP A 731 4.72 -12.62 -24.31
C ASP A 731 5.58 -13.75 -23.73
N CYS A 732 6.04 -14.67 -24.57
CA CYS A 732 6.88 -15.76 -24.12
C CYS A 732 8.37 -15.39 -24.17
N LEU A 733 9.17 -16.06 -23.33
CA LEU A 733 10.60 -15.84 -23.21
C LEU A 733 11.38 -17.13 -23.51
N LEU A 734 12.33 -17.06 -24.43
CA LEU A 734 13.37 -18.08 -24.63
C LEU A 734 14.72 -17.45 -24.28
N ALA A 735 15.37 -17.90 -23.21
CA ALA A 735 16.58 -17.23 -22.71
C ALA A 735 17.69 -18.16 -22.21
N ALA A 736 18.93 -17.62 -22.20
CA ALA A 736 20.08 -18.20 -21.51
C ALA A 736 20.36 -19.68 -21.85
N GLY A 737 20.32 -20.05 -23.13
CA GLY A 737 20.37 -21.45 -23.59
C GLY A 737 21.38 -21.70 -24.69
N LYS A 738 21.57 -22.98 -25.02
CA LYS A 738 22.39 -23.48 -26.13
C LYS A 738 21.52 -24.29 -27.09
N VAL A 739 21.60 -24.00 -28.39
CA VAL A 739 20.79 -24.71 -29.42
C VAL A 739 21.68 -25.08 -30.60
N ARG A 740 21.76 -26.37 -30.96
CA ARG A 740 22.58 -26.85 -32.08
C ARG A 740 21.99 -28.08 -32.77
N ASN A 741 22.47 -28.39 -33.98
CA ASN A 741 22.17 -29.61 -34.73
C ASN A 741 20.68 -29.89 -35.03
N ILE A 742 19.85 -28.87 -34.88
CA ILE A 742 18.47 -28.83 -35.36
C ILE A 742 18.40 -28.00 -36.66
N ARG A 743 17.21 -27.73 -37.17
CA ARG A 743 17.02 -26.89 -38.35
C ARG A 743 16.92 -25.40 -38.01
N HIS A 744 15.96 -24.96 -37.20
CA HIS A 744 15.73 -23.53 -36.92
C HIS A 744 15.26 -23.27 -35.49
N ILE A 745 15.60 -22.12 -34.92
CA ILE A 745 14.75 -21.49 -33.90
C ILE A 745 13.73 -20.62 -34.63
N THR A 746 12.43 -20.83 -34.45
CA THR A 746 11.40 -20.15 -35.27
C THR A 746 10.43 -19.29 -34.46
N LEU A 747 10.15 -18.08 -34.97
CA LEU A 747 8.96 -17.30 -34.63
C LEU A 747 7.99 -17.36 -35.82
N GLN A 748 6.77 -17.86 -35.60
CA GLN A 748 5.82 -18.05 -36.69
C GLN A 748 4.37 -17.91 -36.25
N TRP A 749 3.45 -17.76 -37.21
CA TRP A 749 1.99 -17.79 -37.00
C TRP A 749 1.50 -16.89 -35.86
N SER A 750 1.25 -15.61 -36.10
CA SER A 750 0.73 -14.63 -35.13
C SER A 750 1.54 -14.43 -33.85
N SER A 751 2.72 -15.06 -33.73
CA SER A 751 3.52 -14.93 -32.52
C SER A 751 3.94 -13.49 -32.31
N ALA A 752 3.68 -12.96 -31.12
CA ALA A 752 3.89 -11.55 -30.84
C ALA A 752 4.37 -11.24 -29.43
N TRP A 753 5.12 -10.15 -29.29
CA TRP A 753 5.70 -9.70 -28.01
C TRP A 753 6.60 -10.74 -27.32
N ASN A 754 7.09 -11.73 -28.05
CA ASN A 754 8.02 -12.71 -27.51
C ASN A 754 9.44 -12.15 -27.48
N THR A 755 10.24 -12.63 -26.54
CA THR A 755 11.66 -12.31 -26.42
C THR A 755 12.51 -13.57 -26.58
N ILE A 756 13.49 -13.52 -27.47
CA ILE A 756 14.57 -14.51 -27.59
C ILE A 756 15.87 -13.81 -27.23
N GLU A 757 16.52 -14.22 -26.14
CA GLU A 757 17.71 -13.54 -25.64
C GLU A 757 18.79 -14.42 -25.04
N ASP A 758 20.03 -13.97 -25.06
CA ASP A 758 21.16 -14.65 -24.40
C ASP A 758 21.32 -16.12 -24.86
N ILE A 759 21.10 -16.37 -26.16
CA ILE A 759 21.23 -17.70 -26.75
C ILE A 759 22.60 -17.84 -27.43
N ASP A 760 23.25 -18.95 -27.16
CA ASP A 760 24.40 -19.47 -27.90
C ASP A 760 23.87 -20.49 -28.92
N SER A 761 23.86 -20.10 -30.20
CA SER A 761 23.11 -20.77 -31.26
C SER A 761 24.02 -21.28 -32.37
N GLY A 762 24.03 -22.59 -32.59
CA GLY A 762 24.61 -23.26 -33.76
C GLY A 762 23.65 -23.36 -34.95
N VAL A 763 22.50 -22.69 -34.90
CA VAL A 763 21.47 -22.64 -35.96
C VAL A 763 20.93 -21.21 -36.11
N ASP A 764 20.27 -20.91 -37.23
CA ASP A 764 19.63 -19.61 -37.45
C ASP A 764 18.39 -19.39 -36.57
N ILE A 765 18.07 -18.11 -36.38
CA ILE A 765 16.74 -17.69 -35.90
C ILE A 765 15.92 -17.23 -37.11
N ASN A 766 14.85 -17.96 -37.37
CA ASN A 766 13.99 -17.82 -38.54
C ASN A 766 12.65 -17.17 -38.15
N ILE A 767 12.42 -15.95 -38.62
CA ILE A 767 11.10 -15.32 -38.57
C ILE A 767 10.31 -15.89 -39.75
N HIS A 768 9.70 -17.05 -39.52
CA HIS A 768 9.29 -18.03 -40.53
C HIS A 768 8.04 -17.65 -41.34
N GLY A 769 7.49 -16.46 -41.09
CA GLY A 769 6.24 -15.99 -41.70
C GLY A 769 5.01 -16.37 -40.88
N GLY A 770 3.83 -16.06 -41.42
CA GLY A 770 2.57 -16.17 -40.68
C GLY A 770 2.29 -14.94 -39.82
N TYR A 771 2.81 -13.78 -40.25
CA TYR A 771 2.62 -12.49 -39.58
C TYR A 771 3.04 -12.40 -38.10
N PRO A 772 4.21 -12.95 -37.68
CA PRO A 772 4.77 -12.63 -36.38
C PRO A 772 5.10 -11.13 -36.30
N HIS A 773 4.91 -10.49 -35.14
CA HIS A 773 5.10 -9.04 -34.97
C HIS A 773 5.51 -8.64 -33.56
N HIS A 774 6.13 -7.48 -33.39
CA HIS A 774 6.49 -6.94 -32.06
C HIS A 774 7.41 -7.85 -31.22
N ASN A 775 8.11 -8.80 -31.84
CA ASN A 775 9.04 -9.69 -31.12
C ASN A 775 10.42 -9.02 -30.98
N LEU A 776 11.18 -9.43 -29.97
CA LEU A 776 12.53 -8.96 -29.70
C LEU A 776 13.52 -10.13 -29.73
N ILE A 777 14.52 -10.05 -30.59
CA ILE A 777 15.65 -10.97 -30.62
C ILE A 777 16.89 -10.17 -30.22
N ARG A 778 17.57 -10.53 -29.13
CA ARG A 778 18.74 -9.77 -28.66
C ARG A 778 19.82 -10.62 -28.01
N ARG A 779 21.07 -10.14 -28.01
CA ARG A 779 22.20 -10.82 -27.32
C ARG A 779 22.36 -12.28 -27.75
N ILE A 780 22.41 -12.50 -29.06
CA ILE A 780 22.59 -13.84 -29.63
C ILE A 780 24.04 -14.00 -30.07
N ARG A 781 24.65 -15.11 -29.68
CA ARG A 781 25.97 -15.54 -30.17
C ARG A 781 25.78 -16.69 -31.14
N PHE A 782 26.07 -16.46 -32.41
CA PHE A 782 25.95 -17.48 -33.45
C PHE A 782 27.29 -18.19 -33.68
N HIS A 783 27.25 -19.52 -33.66
CA HIS A 783 28.34 -20.44 -34.01
C HIS A 783 27.87 -21.36 -35.14
N LEU A 784 27.56 -20.77 -36.29
CA LEU A 784 26.96 -21.52 -37.39
C LEU A 784 28.01 -22.40 -38.08
N PRO A 785 27.82 -23.73 -38.15
CA PRO A 785 28.71 -24.58 -38.91
C PRO A 785 28.56 -24.31 -40.41
N PRO A 786 29.60 -24.50 -41.23
CA PRO A 786 29.55 -24.27 -42.69
C PRO A 786 28.43 -25.02 -43.41
N GLU A 787 28.03 -26.18 -42.89
CA GLU A 787 26.96 -27.02 -43.42
C GLU A 787 25.56 -26.43 -43.18
N HIS A 788 25.43 -25.47 -42.26
CA HIS A 788 24.16 -24.82 -41.96
C HIS A 788 23.77 -23.84 -43.07
N ARG A 789 22.66 -24.14 -43.76
CA ARG A 789 22.29 -23.50 -45.04
C ARG A 789 21.74 -22.07 -44.93
N TRP A 790 21.45 -21.59 -43.73
CA TRP A 790 20.73 -20.33 -43.52
C TRP A 790 21.59 -19.27 -42.86
N LYS A 791 21.26 -18.00 -43.15
CA LYS A 791 21.91 -16.86 -42.51
C LYS A 791 21.48 -16.78 -41.04
N PRO A 792 22.34 -16.23 -40.14
CA PRO A 792 22.05 -16.15 -38.71
C PRO A 792 20.65 -15.66 -38.35
N ILE A 793 20.16 -14.66 -39.06
CA ILE A 793 18.78 -14.20 -38.97
C ILE A 793 18.15 -14.31 -40.35
N THR A 794 17.09 -15.11 -40.46
CA THR A 794 16.34 -15.29 -41.70
C THR A 794 14.92 -14.78 -41.52
N ARG A 795 14.40 -14.08 -42.54
CA ARG A 795 13.01 -13.59 -42.59
C ARG A 795 12.32 -14.23 -43.78
N ALA A 796 11.09 -14.70 -43.60
CA ALA A 796 10.28 -15.19 -44.72
C ALA A 796 10.14 -14.11 -45.81
N PRO A 797 10.39 -14.45 -47.09
CA PRO A 797 10.23 -13.53 -48.20
C PRO A 797 8.75 -13.30 -48.55
N ASP A 798 8.45 -12.22 -49.26
CA ASP A 798 7.08 -11.81 -49.55
C ASP A 798 6.32 -12.77 -50.49
N ASP A 799 7.06 -13.56 -51.27
CA ASP A 799 6.58 -14.57 -52.22
C ASP A 799 6.67 -16.02 -51.71
N ALA A 800 6.89 -16.20 -50.40
CA ALA A 800 6.90 -17.50 -49.76
C ALA A 800 5.59 -18.28 -50.02
N SER A 801 5.71 -19.55 -50.39
CA SER A 801 4.55 -20.43 -50.64
C SER A 801 3.98 -21.09 -49.39
N TRP A 802 4.70 -21.04 -48.27
CA TRP A 802 4.35 -21.77 -47.05
C TRP A 802 3.72 -20.90 -45.97
N ALA A 803 3.91 -19.58 -46.04
CA ALA A 803 3.39 -18.63 -45.07
C ALA A 803 3.36 -17.21 -45.66
N PRO A 804 2.48 -16.32 -45.17
CA PRO A 804 2.48 -14.91 -45.56
C PRO A 804 3.65 -14.15 -44.93
N PRO A 805 3.92 -12.91 -45.40
CA PRO A 805 5.01 -12.07 -44.91
C PRO A 805 4.99 -11.82 -43.39
N ASN A 806 6.12 -11.34 -42.90
CA ASN A 806 6.28 -10.99 -41.48
C ASN A 806 5.55 -9.69 -41.15
N GLY A 807 5.02 -9.60 -39.93
CA GLY A 807 4.43 -8.37 -39.42
C GLY A 807 5.50 -7.37 -38.95
N PRO A 808 5.07 -6.16 -38.53
CA PRO A 808 5.98 -5.10 -38.15
C PRO A 808 6.64 -5.34 -36.78
N GLN A 809 7.63 -4.50 -36.45
CA GLN A 809 8.25 -4.41 -35.12
C GLN A 809 8.94 -5.69 -34.60
N ASN A 810 9.34 -6.60 -35.49
CA ASN A 810 10.29 -7.66 -35.12
C ASN A 810 11.71 -7.09 -35.08
N ARG A 811 12.18 -6.77 -33.88
CA ARG A 811 13.47 -6.11 -33.63
C ARG A 811 14.58 -7.14 -33.41
N VAL A 812 15.76 -6.83 -33.92
CA VAL A 812 16.97 -7.65 -33.79
C VAL A 812 18.09 -6.73 -33.35
N GLU A 813 18.69 -7.01 -32.19
CA GLU A 813 19.66 -6.12 -31.54
C GLU A 813 20.82 -6.95 -30.97
N GLN A 814 22.03 -6.38 -30.87
CA GLN A 814 23.16 -7.01 -30.14
C GLN A 814 23.46 -8.46 -30.59
N ILE A 815 23.70 -8.68 -31.88
CA ILE A 815 24.04 -9.99 -32.44
C ILE A 815 25.55 -10.10 -32.63
N GLN A 816 26.12 -11.22 -32.20
CA GLN A 816 27.52 -11.58 -32.43
C GLN A 816 27.60 -12.82 -33.30
N ILE A 817 28.34 -12.76 -34.40
CA ILE A 817 28.65 -13.91 -35.25
C ILE A 817 30.09 -14.29 -34.92
N LEU A 818 30.26 -15.50 -34.41
CA LEU A 818 31.54 -16.06 -34.04
C LEU A 818 31.98 -17.07 -35.11
N PRO A 819 33.30 -17.19 -35.35
CA PRO A 819 33.84 -18.12 -36.33
C PRO A 819 33.56 -19.58 -35.99
#